data_AF-A0A359M2D7-F1
#
_entry.id   AF-A0A359M2D7-F1
#
_cell.length_a   1.000
_cell.length_b   1.000
_cell.length_c   1.000
_cell.angle_alpha   90.00
_cell.angle_beta   90.00
_cell.angle_gamma   90.00
#
_symmetry.space_group_name_H-M   'P 1'
#
loop_
_entity.id
_entity.type
_entity.pdbx_description
1 polymer ?
#
loop_
_entity_poly.entity_id
_entity_poly.type
_entity_poly.pdbx_seq_one_letter_code
_entity_poly.pdbx_strand_id
1 'polypeptide(L)'
;MSDSLRILSDPADVLGFAATVQIEADKQKASLGFLPHDAYRQSALQGKLLVAVDDVPGRTYAGHLMFGGSPPTMRIFQVFVSASHRRRGVGSLLVNALVAQAEKDCYLNVVARVAADLAEANEFWQRMGFLASRVCSGGMSRNRSIVVRERRLNTPSLFDLIGPSAEKFAHDFQLVDRSYGRSPAYGIDLNVLLDLIRDRPRATAASRIFSAALSNLIRLFVAPEFAAELRRAKESRPELQNDTLLDFALALPQHPPPPPHTMTSLELELGALIFPERSSTGRLRPRDRSDVRHIATAIHNRVAGYVTSEEAILRRRSIILQKYGLDVIAPADLAESLVPVAWEEPPLETTVPQPSEEIRIAEAEEIGVEACRQFASQIGGPPGIIGHALGAGTVQSPRRRLLITLQNRPAAFISWDPPSRAIPRIESVLMVRRGLNRGESVVEQALFHLVRDSCKDFPMMVRLCAFPTELWLEELLVSTGFRRAHRENGELDTVFYKLALGQAVTDINWVEVCESISGLSGVRIPERPPNYENANQAVAVTSPSGAPLSITLGEFEELVSPAIIAVPGRPGAVVPIRHQFSTELLVASTQRALFPVLEAAFRGRRAYFCSPRALSALSPGSLLFFYESLKGGGRGAVIACARSVETFVRPKSNVQTGVRTRGVLANHQLDEISRSRDVGVVLFDSVLRFKKAIDLGRLRQMGCADGSNVVTARRIDGRQVLALIAQGEPCV
;
A
#
# COMPACT_ATOMS: atom_id res chain seq x y z
N MET A 1 32.45 3.37 -15.42
CA MET A 1 33.15 2.84 -16.62
C MET A 1 32.12 2.57 -17.73
N SER A 2 31.63 3.61 -18.44
CA SER A 2 30.55 3.45 -19.44
C SER A 2 30.55 4.48 -20.59
N ASP A 3 31.60 5.28 -20.78
CA ASP A 3 31.53 6.43 -21.71
C ASP A 3 31.78 6.10 -23.20
N SER A 4 31.92 4.82 -23.59
CA SER A 4 32.23 4.44 -24.98
C SER A 4 31.09 3.81 -25.79
N LEU A 5 29.93 3.53 -25.18
CA LEU A 5 28.80 2.87 -25.86
C LEU A 5 27.76 3.89 -26.35
N ARG A 6 27.47 3.86 -27.65
CA ARG A 6 26.51 4.79 -28.29
C ARG A 6 25.44 4.04 -29.08
N ILE A 7 24.24 4.61 -29.15
CA ILE A 7 23.15 4.14 -30.02
C ILE A 7 23.13 4.97 -31.29
N LEU A 8 23.12 4.28 -32.42
CA LEU A 8 22.84 4.82 -33.75
C LEU A 8 21.35 4.58 -34.04
N SER A 9 20.64 5.67 -34.36
CA SER A 9 19.23 5.68 -34.74
C SER A 9 18.98 6.42 -36.06
N ASP A 10 19.96 7.18 -36.56
CA ASP A 10 19.87 7.84 -37.87
C ASP A 10 19.94 6.78 -38.99
N PRO A 11 18.98 6.78 -39.95
CA PRO A 11 18.99 5.84 -41.06
C PRO A 11 20.31 5.77 -41.83
N ALA A 12 21.03 6.89 -41.99
CA ALA A 12 22.29 6.93 -42.72
C ALA A 12 23.40 6.17 -41.98
N ASP A 13 23.48 6.34 -40.66
CA ASP A 13 24.45 5.65 -39.80
C ASP A 13 24.12 4.16 -39.64
N VAL A 14 22.84 3.82 -39.50
CA VAL A 14 22.38 2.44 -39.26
C VAL A 14 22.47 1.57 -40.52
N LEU A 15 22.25 2.14 -41.71
CA LEU A 15 22.28 1.39 -42.97
C LEU A 15 23.62 0.69 -43.20
N GLY A 16 24.74 1.31 -42.79
CA GLY A 16 26.08 0.72 -42.88
C GLY A 16 26.25 -0.57 -42.08
N PHE A 17 25.38 -0.82 -41.08
CA PHE A 17 25.43 -2.02 -40.23
C PHE A 17 24.41 -3.09 -40.63
N ALA A 18 23.55 -2.87 -41.64
CA ALA A 18 22.49 -3.82 -42.00
C ALA A 18 23.01 -5.23 -42.33
N ALA A 19 24.14 -5.32 -43.05
CA ALA A 19 24.79 -6.60 -43.35
C ALA A 19 25.34 -7.29 -42.09
N THR A 20 25.99 -6.53 -41.20
CA THR A 20 26.51 -7.05 -39.92
C THR A 20 25.38 -7.55 -39.02
N VAL A 21 24.27 -6.79 -38.93
CA VAL A 21 23.08 -7.17 -38.17
C VAL A 21 22.51 -8.49 -38.67
N GLN A 22 22.38 -8.66 -39.98
CA GLN A 22 21.91 -9.91 -40.58
C GLN A 22 22.83 -11.08 -40.22
N ILE A 23 24.14 -10.95 -40.43
CA ILE A 23 25.12 -12.02 -40.15
C ILE A 23 25.02 -12.47 -38.69
N GLU A 24 24.93 -11.52 -37.76
CA GLU A 24 24.83 -11.82 -36.33
C GLU A 24 23.46 -12.41 -35.94
N ALA A 25 22.37 -11.96 -36.56
CA ALA A 25 21.04 -12.51 -36.33
C ALA A 25 20.90 -13.95 -36.88
N ASP A 26 21.47 -14.23 -38.06
CA ASP A 26 21.43 -15.56 -38.70
C ASP A 26 22.18 -16.61 -37.87
N LYS A 27 23.27 -16.23 -37.19
CA LYS A 27 23.95 -17.08 -36.19
C LYS A 27 23.02 -17.52 -35.05
N GLN A 28 21.95 -16.77 -34.79
CA GLN A 28 20.98 -17.00 -33.71
C GLN A 28 19.57 -17.32 -34.22
N LYS A 29 19.43 -17.85 -35.44
CA LYS A 29 18.14 -18.16 -36.10
C LYS A 29 17.18 -19.04 -35.28
N ALA A 30 17.71 -19.84 -34.35
CA ALA A 30 16.91 -20.67 -33.45
C ALA A 30 16.08 -19.83 -32.46
N SER A 31 16.62 -18.67 -32.05
CA SER A 31 16.04 -17.78 -31.05
C SER A 31 15.39 -16.53 -31.66
N LEU A 32 15.98 -15.97 -32.72
CA LEU A 32 15.53 -14.71 -33.35
C LEU A 32 14.65 -14.90 -34.60
N GLY A 33 14.56 -16.14 -35.11
CA GLY A 33 13.93 -16.41 -36.40
C GLY A 33 14.85 -16.04 -37.58
N PHE A 34 14.34 -16.18 -38.80
CA PHE A 34 15.06 -15.85 -40.03
C PHE A 34 14.37 -14.67 -40.72
N LEU A 35 15.17 -13.69 -41.14
CA LEU A 35 14.72 -12.53 -41.92
C LEU A 35 15.71 -12.30 -43.07
N PRO A 36 15.23 -12.00 -44.29
CA PRO A 36 16.10 -11.71 -45.42
C PRO A 36 16.85 -10.38 -45.22
N HIS A 37 18.00 -10.22 -45.89
CA HIS A 37 18.80 -8.98 -45.86
C HIS A 37 17.95 -7.71 -46.08
N ASP A 38 17.04 -7.77 -47.07
CA ASP A 38 16.18 -6.65 -47.41
C ASP A 38 15.28 -6.21 -46.27
N ALA A 39 14.89 -7.10 -45.34
CA ALA A 39 14.11 -6.73 -44.17
C ALA A 39 14.92 -5.84 -43.22
N TYR A 40 16.19 -6.16 -42.96
CA TYR A 40 17.08 -5.33 -42.14
C TYR A 40 17.40 -3.99 -42.82
N ARG A 41 17.64 -4.03 -44.14
CA ARG A 41 17.86 -2.81 -44.94
C ARG A 41 16.64 -1.88 -44.91
N GLN A 42 15.44 -2.43 -45.13
CA GLN A 42 14.20 -1.66 -45.06
C GLN A 42 13.94 -1.11 -43.65
N SER A 43 14.19 -1.90 -42.60
CA SER A 43 14.05 -1.43 -41.22
C SER A 43 15.04 -0.32 -40.89
N ALA A 44 16.28 -0.38 -41.37
CA ALA A 44 17.25 0.72 -41.23
C ALA A 44 16.74 2.01 -41.90
N LEU A 45 16.28 1.92 -43.16
CA LEU A 45 15.76 3.06 -43.91
C LEU A 45 14.49 3.67 -43.28
N GLN A 46 13.66 2.85 -42.62
CA GLN A 46 12.44 3.29 -41.94
C GLN A 46 12.69 3.81 -40.51
N GLY A 47 13.95 3.87 -40.04
CA GLY A 47 14.27 4.23 -38.65
C GLY A 47 13.78 3.21 -37.61
N LYS A 48 13.55 1.97 -38.03
CA LYS A 48 13.00 0.85 -37.24
C LYS A 48 14.07 -0.15 -36.76
N LEU A 49 15.33 0.25 -36.86
CA LEU A 49 16.48 -0.52 -36.43
C LEU A 49 17.41 0.39 -35.63
N LEU A 50 17.67 0.03 -34.38
CA LEU A 50 18.68 0.66 -33.53
C LEU A 50 19.93 -0.21 -33.51
N VAL A 51 21.10 0.41 -33.61
CA VAL A 51 22.39 -0.29 -33.52
C VAL A 51 23.21 0.31 -32.39
N ALA A 52 23.66 -0.53 -31.47
CA ALA A 52 24.61 -0.13 -30.44
C ALA A 52 26.04 -0.37 -30.96
N VAL A 53 26.91 0.63 -30.78
CA VAL A 53 28.33 0.56 -31.13
C VAL A 53 29.19 0.93 -29.93
N ASP A 54 30.38 0.34 -29.86
CA ASP A 54 31.45 0.71 -28.93
C ASP A 54 32.50 1.48 -29.74
N ASP A 55 32.75 2.75 -29.40
CA ASP A 55 33.64 3.63 -30.18
C ASP A 55 35.14 3.37 -29.91
N VAL A 56 35.50 2.52 -28.93
CA VAL A 56 36.89 2.19 -28.57
C VAL A 56 37.12 0.68 -28.64
N PRO A 57 38.11 0.15 -29.41
CA PRO A 57 39.19 0.84 -30.14
C PRO A 57 38.83 1.07 -31.63
N GLY A 58 37.74 1.80 -31.89
CA GLY A 58 37.12 1.98 -33.21
C GLY A 58 35.65 1.59 -33.16
N ARG A 59 34.82 2.17 -34.02
CA ARG A 59 33.35 1.96 -34.04
C ARG A 59 33.02 0.49 -34.33
N THR A 60 32.88 -0.30 -33.27
CA THR A 60 32.60 -1.74 -33.34
C THR A 60 31.15 -2.03 -33.00
N TYR A 61 30.55 -2.97 -33.72
CA TYR A 61 29.17 -3.38 -33.48
C TYR A 61 29.02 -4.12 -32.14
N ALA A 62 28.12 -3.65 -31.27
CA ALA A 62 27.87 -4.20 -29.94
C ALA A 62 26.51 -4.92 -29.82
N GLY A 63 25.51 -4.54 -30.63
CA GLY A 63 24.18 -5.15 -30.63
C GLY A 63 23.17 -4.39 -31.46
N HIS A 64 21.95 -4.93 -31.59
CA HIS A 64 20.86 -4.26 -32.30
C HIS A 64 19.50 -4.50 -31.65
N LEU A 65 18.55 -3.63 -31.99
CA LEU A 65 17.14 -3.79 -31.69
C LEU A 65 16.32 -3.45 -32.95
N MET A 66 15.51 -4.40 -33.39
CA MET A 66 14.58 -4.23 -34.52
C MET A 66 13.15 -4.15 -34.00
N PHE A 67 12.41 -3.14 -34.41
CA PHE A 67 11.07 -2.85 -33.91
C PHE A 67 10.14 -2.36 -35.02
N GLY A 68 8.87 -2.16 -34.69
CA GLY A 68 7.86 -1.62 -35.59
C GLY A 68 6.49 -1.66 -34.93
N GLY A 69 5.45 -1.81 -35.74
CA GLY A 69 4.07 -1.67 -35.28
C GLY A 69 3.50 -0.31 -35.66
N SER A 70 2.23 -0.12 -35.31
CA SER A 70 1.47 1.10 -35.56
C SER A 70 0.82 1.53 -34.25
N PRO A 71 0.65 2.84 -33.99
CA PRO A 71 -0.09 3.30 -32.83
C PRO A 71 -1.45 2.59 -32.72
N PRO A 72 -1.90 2.21 -31.52
CA PRO A 72 -1.34 2.56 -30.21
C PRO A 72 -0.22 1.62 -29.71
N THR A 73 0.15 0.57 -30.45
CA THR A 73 1.03 -0.49 -29.94
C THR A 73 2.31 -0.63 -30.74
N MET A 74 3.45 -0.47 -30.07
CA MET A 74 4.77 -0.74 -30.65
C MET A 74 5.16 -2.20 -30.39
N ARG A 75 5.86 -2.82 -31.34
CA ARG A 75 6.28 -4.21 -31.26
C ARG A 75 7.79 -4.32 -31.45
N ILE A 76 8.43 -5.08 -30.57
CA ILE A 76 9.83 -5.46 -30.72
C ILE A 76 9.90 -6.81 -31.42
N PHE A 77 10.64 -6.87 -32.51
CA PHE A 77 10.84 -8.09 -33.29
C PHE A 77 12.09 -8.83 -32.84
N GLN A 78 13.20 -8.12 -32.63
CA GLN A 78 14.49 -8.70 -32.23
C GLN A 78 15.26 -7.77 -31.31
N VAL A 79 15.95 -8.36 -30.33
CA VAL A 79 17.00 -7.70 -29.53
C VAL A 79 18.16 -8.67 -29.45
N PHE A 80 19.35 -8.18 -29.76
CA PHE A 80 20.56 -9.00 -29.73
C PHE A 80 21.77 -8.19 -29.24
N VAL A 81 22.63 -8.85 -28.49
CA VAL A 81 23.90 -8.29 -27.99
C VAL A 81 25.03 -9.27 -28.33
N SER A 82 26.09 -8.74 -28.94
CA SER A 82 27.30 -9.48 -29.28
C SER A 82 27.92 -10.10 -28.03
N ALA A 83 28.49 -11.31 -28.14
CA ALA A 83 29.06 -12.04 -27.01
C ALA A 83 30.12 -11.24 -26.25
N SER A 84 30.97 -10.49 -26.97
CA SER A 84 32.02 -9.62 -26.41
C SER A 84 31.49 -8.42 -25.62
N HIS A 85 30.20 -8.09 -25.77
CA HIS A 85 29.58 -6.91 -25.17
C HIS A 85 28.40 -7.27 -24.24
N ARG A 86 28.20 -8.56 -23.96
CA ARG A 86 27.20 -9.01 -22.98
C ARG A 86 27.55 -8.54 -21.57
N ARG A 87 26.54 -8.41 -20.72
CA ARG A 87 26.66 -7.95 -19.31
C ARG A 87 27.24 -6.53 -19.14
N ARG A 88 27.45 -5.77 -20.23
CA ARG A 88 27.83 -4.34 -20.22
C ARG A 88 26.64 -3.38 -20.33
N GLY A 89 25.41 -3.86 -20.13
CA GLY A 89 24.19 -3.03 -20.19
C GLY A 89 23.66 -2.68 -21.59
N VAL A 90 24.29 -3.15 -22.67
CA VAL A 90 23.90 -2.83 -24.07
C VAL A 90 22.43 -3.12 -24.38
N GLY A 91 21.92 -4.29 -23.98
CA GLY A 91 20.52 -4.66 -24.21
C GLY A 91 19.54 -3.74 -23.49
N SER A 92 19.86 -3.35 -22.25
CA SER A 92 19.03 -2.40 -21.48
C SER A 92 19.06 -1.01 -22.11
N LEU A 93 20.21 -0.57 -22.59
CA LEU A 93 20.41 0.70 -23.28
C LEU A 93 19.58 0.78 -24.58
N LEU A 94 19.59 -0.28 -25.40
CA LEU A 94 18.75 -0.37 -26.61
C LEU A 94 17.25 -0.31 -26.30
N VAL A 95 16.77 -1.10 -25.34
CA VAL A 95 15.35 -1.15 -24.98
C VAL A 95 14.89 0.17 -24.35
N ASN A 96 15.71 0.80 -23.49
CA ASN A 96 15.37 2.09 -22.89
C ASN A 96 15.27 3.21 -23.93
N ALA A 97 16.17 3.22 -24.92
CA ALA A 97 16.10 4.19 -26.01
C ALA A 97 14.84 4.03 -26.86
N LEU A 98 14.44 2.79 -27.14
CA LEU A 98 13.17 2.53 -27.81
C LEU A 98 11.98 3.02 -26.98
N VAL A 99 11.94 2.71 -25.69
CA VAL A 99 10.86 3.11 -24.80
C VAL A 99 10.71 4.64 -24.77
N ALA A 100 11.82 5.37 -24.61
CA ALA A 100 11.81 6.83 -24.64
C ALA A 100 11.31 7.39 -25.98
N GLN A 101 11.71 6.77 -27.10
CA GLN A 101 11.22 7.14 -28.43
C GLN A 101 9.72 6.85 -28.57
N ALA A 102 9.26 5.68 -28.13
CA ALA A 102 7.86 5.29 -28.20
C ALA A 102 6.96 6.17 -27.33
N GLU A 103 7.46 6.64 -26.19
CA GLU A 103 6.78 7.61 -25.33
C GLU A 103 6.66 8.97 -26.02
N LYS A 104 7.74 9.46 -26.62
CA LYS A 104 7.73 10.70 -27.42
C LYS A 104 6.75 10.63 -28.59
N ASP A 105 6.65 9.45 -29.22
CA ASP A 105 5.77 9.19 -30.35
C ASP A 105 4.33 8.80 -29.95
N CYS A 106 3.97 8.94 -28.65
CA CYS A 106 2.63 8.71 -28.11
C CYS A 106 2.07 7.28 -28.30
N TYR A 107 2.92 6.26 -28.31
CA TYR A 107 2.47 4.86 -28.22
C TYR A 107 2.00 4.54 -26.81
N LEU A 108 0.98 3.69 -26.64
CA LEU A 108 0.43 3.32 -25.32
C LEU A 108 1.18 2.15 -24.67
N ASN A 109 1.69 1.23 -25.48
CA ASN A 109 2.38 0.04 -25.00
C ASN A 109 3.41 -0.47 -26.00
N VAL A 110 4.41 -1.20 -25.48
CA VAL A 110 5.40 -1.93 -26.25
C VAL A 110 5.26 -3.43 -25.97
N VAL A 111 5.23 -4.23 -27.02
CA VAL A 111 5.00 -5.68 -26.95
C VAL A 111 6.20 -6.45 -27.48
N ALA A 112 6.63 -7.46 -26.74
CA ALA A 112 7.62 -8.46 -27.13
C ALA A 112 7.00 -9.86 -27.08
N ARG A 113 7.28 -10.68 -28.09
CA ARG A 113 6.81 -12.07 -28.15
C ARG A 113 8.00 -12.99 -27.98
N VAL A 114 8.05 -13.72 -26.87
CA VAL A 114 9.22 -14.48 -26.46
C VAL A 114 8.85 -15.96 -26.35
N ALA A 115 9.67 -16.86 -26.87
CA ALA A 115 9.43 -18.28 -26.71
C ALA A 115 9.62 -18.69 -25.24
N ALA A 116 8.70 -19.51 -24.71
CA ALA A 116 8.69 -19.85 -23.28
C ALA A 116 9.91 -20.67 -22.82
N ASP A 117 10.55 -21.39 -23.75
CA ASP A 117 11.77 -22.19 -23.54
C ASP A 117 13.04 -21.35 -23.38
N LEU A 118 13.01 -20.05 -23.75
CA LEU A 118 14.17 -19.15 -23.62
C LEU A 118 14.21 -18.48 -22.24
N ALA A 119 14.62 -19.22 -21.20
CA ALA A 119 14.61 -18.74 -19.81
C ALA A 119 15.35 -17.39 -19.62
N GLU A 120 16.59 -17.27 -20.12
CA GLU A 120 17.39 -16.05 -20.00
C GLU A 120 16.74 -14.82 -20.66
N ALA A 121 16.07 -15.02 -21.81
CA ALA A 121 15.38 -13.95 -22.51
C ALA A 121 14.14 -13.51 -21.74
N ASN A 122 13.36 -14.45 -21.22
CA ASN A 122 12.16 -14.15 -20.42
C ASN A 122 12.51 -13.39 -19.13
N GLU A 123 13.61 -13.74 -18.46
CA GLU A 123 14.13 -12.98 -17.31
C GLU A 123 14.61 -11.57 -17.71
N PHE A 124 15.30 -11.44 -18.85
CA PHE A 124 15.72 -10.14 -19.36
C PHE A 124 14.53 -9.21 -19.59
N TRP A 125 13.49 -9.69 -20.29
CA TRP A 125 12.30 -8.89 -20.55
C TRP A 125 11.57 -8.50 -19.26
N GLN A 126 11.46 -9.42 -18.30
CA GLN A 126 10.87 -9.12 -17.01
C GLN A 126 11.63 -8.01 -16.27
N ARG A 127 12.98 -8.09 -16.22
CA ARG A 127 13.83 -7.04 -15.64
C ARG A 127 13.71 -5.68 -16.34
N MET A 128 13.41 -5.68 -17.65
CA MET A 128 13.16 -4.47 -18.43
C MET A 128 11.73 -3.92 -18.27
N GLY A 129 10.91 -4.48 -17.38
CA GLY A 129 9.55 -4.04 -17.11
C GLY A 129 8.50 -4.56 -18.10
N PHE A 130 8.82 -5.59 -18.90
CA PHE A 130 7.86 -6.24 -19.81
C PHE A 130 7.21 -7.42 -19.10
N LEU A 131 5.97 -7.24 -18.68
CA LEU A 131 5.19 -8.20 -17.91
C LEU A 131 4.51 -9.20 -18.84
N ALA A 132 4.35 -10.44 -18.39
CA ALA A 132 3.60 -11.43 -19.15
C ALA A 132 2.11 -11.04 -19.19
N SER A 133 1.58 -10.85 -20.40
CA SER A 133 0.16 -10.52 -20.64
C SER A 133 -0.63 -11.80 -20.95
N ARG A 134 -0.09 -12.66 -21.82
CA ARG A 134 -0.73 -13.95 -22.19
C ARG A 134 0.26 -14.94 -22.77
N VAL A 135 -0.12 -16.22 -22.79
CA VAL A 135 0.60 -17.29 -23.49
C VAL A 135 -0.21 -17.73 -24.71
N CYS A 136 0.43 -17.83 -25.87
CA CYS A 136 -0.20 -18.27 -27.11
C CYS A 136 0.59 -19.40 -27.75
N SER A 137 -0.08 -20.25 -28.53
CA SER A 137 0.60 -21.22 -29.39
C SER A 137 1.42 -20.49 -30.47
N GLY A 138 2.66 -20.93 -30.68
CA GLY A 138 3.54 -20.44 -31.72
C GLY A 138 3.18 -20.97 -33.11
N GLY A 139 4.00 -20.67 -34.11
CA GLY A 139 3.78 -21.13 -35.48
C GLY A 139 3.78 -22.65 -35.60
N MET A 140 2.98 -23.17 -36.55
CA MET A 140 2.74 -24.61 -36.75
C MET A 140 4.02 -25.44 -36.99
N SER A 141 5.12 -24.80 -37.43
CA SER A 141 6.38 -25.48 -37.74
C SER A 141 7.23 -25.90 -36.53
N ARG A 142 7.03 -25.30 -35.35
CA ARG A 142 7.87 -25.57 -34.16
C ARG A 142 7.09 -25.93 -32.89
N ASN A 143 5.77 -25.79 -32.90
CA ASN A 143 4.86 -26.11 -31.78
C ASN A 143 5.32 -25.56 -30.40
N ARG A 144 5.94 -24.38 -30.38
CA ARG A 144 6.44 -23.74 -29.14
C ARG A 144 5.39 -22.82 -28.55
N SER A 145 5.30 -22.75 -27.23
CA SER A 145 4.51 -21.71 -26.56
C SER A 145 5.25 -20.37 -26.58
N ILE A 146 4.49 -19.30 -26.82
CA ILE A 146 4.99 -17.92 -26.86
C ILE A 146 4.38 -17.15 -25.71
N VAL A 147 5.22 -16.59 -24.84
CA VAL A 147 4.83 -15.62 -23.83
C VAL A 147 4.81 -14.24 -24.49
N VAL A 148 3.62 -13.67 -24.62
CA VAL A 148 3.44 -12.28 -25.03
C VAL A 148 3.68 -11.41 -23.81
N ARG A 149 4.72 -10.59 -23.87
CA ARG A 149 5.10 -9.66 -22.82
C ARG A 149 4.85 -8.24 -23.26
N GLU A 150 4.30 -7.44 -22.36
CA GLU A 150 3.83 -6.08 -22.67
C GLU A 150 4.36 -5.13 -21.59
N ARG A 151 4.79 -3.95 -22.02
CA ARG A 151 5.17 -2.83 -21.15
C ARG A 151 4.27 -1.65 -21.50
N ARG A 152 3.48 -1.18 -20.54
CA ARG A 152 2.71 0.06 -20.70
C ARG A 152 3.68 1.25 -20.65
N LEU A 153 3.45 2.22 -21.53
CA LEU A 153 4.25 3.44 -21.63
C LEU A 153 3.57 4.57 -20.86
N ASN A 154 4.36 5.55 -20.42
CA ASN A 154 3.85 6.72 -19.71
C ASN A 154 3.42 7.82 -20.70
N THR A 155 2.44 7.52 -21.57
CA THR A 155 1.95 8.43 -22.60
C THR A 155 0.51 8.86 -22.35
N PRO A 156 0.17 10.14 -22.55
CA PRO A 156 -1.21 10.60 -22.52
C PRO A 156 -1.99 9.99 -23.71
N SER A 157 -3.12 9.34 -23.46
CA SER A 157 -3.97 8.68 -24.46
C SER A 157 -5.25 9.47 -24.76
N LEU A 158 -5.90 9.23 -25.90
CA LEU A 158 -7.22 9.82 -26.21
C LEU A 158 -8.32 9.31 -25.25
N PHE A 159 -8.10 8.15 -24.62
CA PHE A 159 -8.93 7.65 -23.52
C PHE A 159 -8.66 8.36 -22.19
N ASP A 160 -7.67 9.26 -22.15
CA ASP A 160 -7.42 10.19 -21.04
C ASP A 160 -8.20 11.50 -21.22
N LEU A 161 -8.92 11.64 -22.34
CA LEU A 161 -9.78 12.79 -22.67
C LEU A 161 -11.24 12.39 -22.95
N ILE A 162 -11.51 11.12 -23.28
CA ILE A 162 -12.81 10.65 -23.79
C ILE A 162 -13.14 9.22 -23.29
N GLY A 163 -13.29 8.98 -21.99
CA GLY A 163 -14.13 7.88 -21.47
C GLY A 163 -13.62 7.03 -20.29
N PRO A 164 -14.54 6.37 -19.53
CA PRO A 164 -14.46 6.29 -18.06
C PRO A 164 -13.62 5.15 -17.44
N SER A 165 -12.79 4.44 -18.22
CA SER A 165 -12.22 3.15 -17.77
C SER A 165 -10.69 3.10 -17.73
N ALA A 166 -9.98 3.95 -18.48
CA ALA A 166 -8.52 3.98 -18.50
C ALA A 166 -7.93 5.14 -17.66
N GLU A 167 -8.74 6.18 -17.38
CA GLU A 167 -8.37 7.37 -16.60
C GLU A 167 -8.16 7.12 -15.10
N LYS A 168 -8.86 6.18 -14.46
CA LYS A 168 -8.93 6.11 -12.98
C LYS A 168 -7.60 5.83 -12.25
N PHE A 169 -6.52 5.52 -12.96
CA PHE A 169 -5.30 4.99 -12.34
C PHE A 169 -3.99 5.67 -12.76
N ALA A 170 -4.04 6.79 -13.50
CA ALA A 170 -2.83 7.49 -13.94
C ALA A 170 -2.09 8.19 -12.79
N HIS A 171 -2.80 8.54 -11.70
CA HIS A 171 -2.22 9.26 -10.58
C HIS A 171 -1.83 8.33 -9.42
N ASP A 172 -0.59 8.51 -8.96
CA ASP A 172 0.01 7.91 -7.77
C ASP A 172 0.51 9.05 -6.89
N PHE A 173 0.51 8.87 -5.58
CA PHE A 173 1.19 9.75 -4.65
C PHE A 173 2.71 9.82 -4.87
N GLN A 174 3.26 8.96 -5.74
CA GLN A 174 4.70 8.82 -5.99
C GLN A 174 5.40 8.45 -4.68
N LEU A 175 4.84 7.44 -4.01
CA LEU A 175 5.38 6.95 -2.75
C LEU A 175 6.78 6.38 -3.01
N VAL A 176 7.77 7.02 -2.42
CA VAL A 176 9.14 6.51 -2.36
C VAL A 176 9.25 5.64 -1.12
N ASP A 177 10.00 4.55 -1.21
CA ASP A 177 10.47 3.84 -0.01
C ASP A 177 11.43 4.77 0.76
N ARG A 178 10.86 5.69 1.52
CA ARG A 178 11.56 6.31 2.64
C ARG A 178 11.98 5.14 3.49
N SER A 179 13.28 4.95 3.68
CA SER A 179 13.82 3.81 4.41
C SER A 179 13.36 3.84 5.88
N TYR A 180 12.11 3.49 6.13
CA TYR A 180 11.60 3.01 7.41
C TYR A 180 12.20 1.64 7.74
N GLY A 181 13.02 1.07 6.83
CA GLY A 181 13.85 -0.11 7.07
C GLY A 181 14.84 0.00 8.22
N ARG A 182 14.84 1.13 8.96
CA ARG A 182 15.43 1.21 10.29
C ARG A 182 14.34 1.55 11.30
N SER A 183 14.14 0.67 12.26
CA SER A 183 13.25 0.90 13.40
C SER A 183 13.62 2.22 14.08
N PRO A 184 12.63 3.02 14.52
CA PRO A 184 12.87 4.33 15.10
C PRO A 184 13.79 4.21 16.32
N ALA A 185 14.77 5.11 16.41
CA ALA A 185 15.75 5.11 17.49
C ALA A 185 15.24 5.94 18.66
N TYR A 186 15.23 5.37 19.86
CA TYR A 186 14.83 6.00 21.11
C TYR A 186 15.96 6.00 22.12
N GLY A 187 16.21 7.15 22.72
CA GLY A 187 17.16 7.29 23.82
C GLY A 187 16.46 6.99 25.13
N ILE A 188 17.12 6.31 26.05
CA ILE A 188 16.52 6.03 27.36
C ILE A 188 17.28 6.73 28.47
N ASP A 189 16.53 7.25 29.44
CA ASP A 189 17.03 7.68 30.74
C ASP A 189 17.51 6.46 31.56
N LEU A 190 18.52 6.66 32.41
CA LEU A 190 19.01 5.66 33.35
C LEU A 190 17.89 5.08 34.21
N ASN A 191 16.90 5.89 34.57
CA ASN A 191 15.76 5.43 35.37
C ASN A 191 14.94 4.35 34.66
N VAL A 192 14.85 4.35 33.32
CA VAL A 192 14.11 3.33 32.56
C VAL A 192 14.80 1.97 32.66
N LEU A 193 16.14 1.95 32.61
CA LEU A 193 16.92 0.74 32.83
C LEU A 193 16.81 0.25 34.28
N LEU A 194 16.87 1.16 35.24
CA LEU A 194 16.70 0.82 36.64
C LEU A 194 15.30 0.29 36.96
N ASP A 195 14.28 0.78 36.24
CA ASP A 195 12.91 0.30 36.38
C ASP A 195 12.77 -1.17 35.94
N LEU A 196 13.52 -1.59 34.90
CA LEU A 196 13.57 -2.99 34.46
C LEU A 196 14.28 -3.90 35.48
N ILE A 197 15.44 -3.48 35.99
CA ILE A 197 16.34 -4.36 36.74
C ILE A 197 15.99 -4.45 38.23
N ARG A 198 15.38 -3.41 38.80
CA ARG A 198 15.13 -3.31 40.24
C ARG A 198 13.66 -3.42 40.64
N ASP A 199 12.83 -4.01 39.78
CA ASP A 199 11.39 -4.24 39.99
C ASP A 199 10.66 -3.03 40.60
N ARG A 200 10.84 -1.87 39.96
CA ARG A 200 10.26 -0.60 40.40
C ARG A 200 8.82 -0.43 39.90
N PRO A 201 8.05 0.59 40.33
CA PRO A 201 6.64 0.75 39.93
C PRO A 201 6.36 0.75 38.42
N ARG A 202 7.36 1.05 37.58
CA ARG A 202 7.26 1.07 36.10
C ARG A 202 7.95 -0.11 35.41
N ALA A 203 8.28 -1.19 36.14
CA ALA A 203 8.98 -2.35 35.60
C ALA A 203 8.25 -3.00 34.41
N THR A 204 6.91 -3.03 34.44
CA THR A 204 6.07 -3.54 33.36
C THR A 204 6.22 -2.72 32.07
N ALA A 205 6.22 -1.39 32.18
CA ALA A 205 6.42 -0.50 31.04
C ALA A 205 7.83 -0.62 30.47
N ALA A 206 8.85 -0.64 31.34
CA ALA A 206 10.24 -0.84 30.92
C ALA A 206 10.42 -2.20 30.22
N SER A 207 9.88 -3.29 30.78
CA SER A 207 9.92 -4.63 30.18
C SER A 207 9.36 -4.65 28.75
N ARG A 208 8.23 -3.97 28.51
CA ARG A 208 7.65 -3.84 27.17
C ARG A 208 8.55 -3.08 26.20
N ILE A 209 9.14 -1.96 26.64
CA ILE A 209 10.06 -1.16 25.81
C ILE A 209 11.28 -2.00 25.39
N PHE A 210 11.90 -2.71 26.33
CA PHE A 210 13.05 -3.58 26.03
C PHE A 210 12.66 -4.79 25.18
N SER A 211 11.49 -5.39 25.40
CA SER A 211 10.98 -6.48 24.57
C SER A 211 10.74 -6.03 23.12
N ALA A 212 10.17 -4.83 22.93
CA ALA A 212 10.00 -4.22 21.61
C ALA A 212 11.34 -3.94 20.93
N ALA A 213 12.35 -3.50 21.68
CA ALA A 213 13.70 -3.27 21.16
C ALA A 213 14.38 -4.56 20.70
N LEU A 214 14.28 -5.63 21.49
CA LEU A 214 14.80 -6.96 21.15
C LEU A 214 14.04 -7.59 19.97
N SER A 215 12.76 -7.23 19.80
CA SER A 215 11.94 -7.62 18.65
C SER A 215 12.16 -6.74 17.40
N ASN A 216 13.15 -5.82 17.45
CA ASN A 216 13.48 -4.88 16.38
C ASN A 216 12.30 -3.95 15.97
N LEU A 217 11.34 -3.71 16.86
CA LEU A 217 10.26 -2.72 16.65
C LEU A 217 10.75 -1.28 16.86
N ILE A 218 11.72 -1.12 17.76
CA ILE A 218 12.43 0.14 18.02
C ILE A 218 13.91 -0.17 18.21
N ARG A 219 14.77 0.84 18.12
CA ARG A 219 16.18 0.72 18.53
C ARG A 219 16.40 1.56 19.77
N LEU A 220 16.91 0.94 20.83
CA LEU A 220 17.29 1.69 22.03
C LEU A 220 18.75 2.09 21.96
N PHE A 221 19.04 3.31 22.41
CA PHE A 221 20.40 3.77 22.64
C PHE A 221 20.49 4.49 23.98
N VAL A 222 21.72 4.63 24.46
CA VAL A 222 22.05 5.46 25.63
C VAL A 222 23.03 6.55 25.26
N ALA A 223 22.93 7.71 25.92
CA ALA A 223 23.91 8.78 25.75
C ALA A 223 25.20 8.46 26.53
N PRO A 224 26.36 9.03 26.17
CA PRO A 224 27.60 8.84 26.93
C PRO A 224 27.49 9.25 28.41
N GLU A 225 26.63 10.24 28.71
CA GLU A 225 26.35 10.69 30.08
C GLU A 225 25.70 9.57 30.93
N PHE A 226 25.02 8.60 30.31
CA PHE A 226 24.42 7.44 30.98
C PHE A 226 25.47 6.59 31.70
N ALA A 227 26.57 6.29 31.02
CA ALA A 227 27.70 5.56 31.62
C ALA A 227 28.45 6.43 32.64
N ALA A 228 28.53 7.74 32.41
CA ALA A 228 29.16 8.66 33.35
C ALA A 228 28.40 8.73 34.69
N GLU A 229 27.07 8.75 34.66
CA GLU A 229 26.23 8.70 35.86
C GLU A 229 26.45 7.43 36.68
N LEU A 230 26.50 6.26 36.02
CA LEU A 230 26.75 4.99 36.69
C LEU A 230 28.16 4.92 37.30
N ARG A 231 29.19 5.43 36.61
CA ARG A 231 30.56 5.51 37.16
C ARG A 231 30.62 6.39 38.41
N ARG A 232 30.00 7.58 38.38
CA ARG A 232 29.92 8.46 39.56
C ARG A 232 29.18 7.81 40.72
N ALA A 233 28.13 7.03 40.44
CA ALA A 233 27.41 6.28 41.46
C ALA A 233 28.25 5.15 42.08
N LYS A 234 29.05 4.44 41.27
CA LYS A 234 30.00 3.41 41.74
C LYS A 234 31.09 4.01 42.63
N GLU A 235 31.69 5.13 42.23
CA GLU A 235 32.71 5.84 43.02
C GLU A 235 32.19 6.23 44.42
N SER A 236 30.89 6.49 44.54
CA SER A 236 30.23 6.81 45.81
C SER A 236 29.91 5.57 46.68
N ARG A 237 30.07 4.34 46.15
CA ARG A 237 29.80 3.07 46.84
C ARG A 237 30.87 2.01 46.49
N PRO A 238 32.09 2.11 47.04
CA PRO A 238 33.24 1.31 46.64
C PRO A 238 33.12 -0.20 46.96
N GLU A 239 32.17 -0.58 47.82
CA GLU A 239 31.94 -1.97 48.23
C GLU A 239 31.34 -2.89 47.15
N LEU A 240 30.91 -2.33 46.01
CA LEU A 240 30.52 -3.08 44.81
C LEU A 240 31.75 -3.35 43.92
N GLN A 241 32.49 -4.43 44.21
CA GLN A 241 33.71 -4.81 43.48
C GLN A 241 33.47 -4.99 41.97
N ASN A 242 32.34 -5.58 41.57
CA ASN A 242 31.89 -5.70 40.18
C ASN A 242 30.50 -5.09 40.03
N ASP A 243 30.37 -4.08 39.16
CA ASP A 243 29.09 -3.44 38.86
C ASP A 243 28.54 -4.00 37.54
N THR A 244 27.88 -5.15 37.62
CA THR A 244 27.26 -5.82 36.47
C THR A 244 26.28 -4.91 35.73
N LEU A 245 25.68 -3.93 36.42
CA LEU A 245 24.81 -2.94 35.81
C LEU A 245 25.58 -1.94 34.95
N LEU A 246 26.76 -1.49 35.40
CA LEU A 246 27.66 -0.67 34.59
C LEU A 246 28.17 -1.46 33.37
N ASP A 247 28.56 -2.71 33.54
CA ASP A 247 29.01 -3.56 32.44
C ASP A 247 27.89 -3.78 31.40
N PHE A 248 26.66 -4.03 31.86
CA PHE A 248 25.49 -4.12 31.00
C PHE A 248 25.20 -2.79 30.28
N ALA A 249 25.25 -1.67 31.00
CA ALA A 249 25.02 -0.35 30.41
C ALA A 249 26.07 0.02 29.34
N LEU A 250 27.33 -0.40 29.52
CA LEU A 250 28.39 -0.21 28.53
C LEU A 250 28.20 -1.10 27.29
N ALA A 251 27.52 -2.24 27.42
CA ALA A 251 27.17 -3.12 26.32
C ALA A 251 25.97 -2.61 25.50
N LEU A 252 25.19 -1.64 26.00
CA LEU A 252 24.09 -1.03 25.25
C LEU A 252 24.62 -0.16 24.09
N PRO A 253 23.90 -0.07 22.95
CA PRO A 253 24.27 0.81 21.86
C PRO A 253 24.40 2.28 22.31
N GLN A 254 25.52 2.92 22.00
CA GLN A 254 25.77 4.33 22.36
C GLN A 254 25.86 5.21 21.12
N HIS A 255 25.28 6.41 21.19
CA HIS A 255 25.51 7.44 20.19
C HIS A 255 26.78 8.26 20.49
N PRO A 256 27.45 8.78 19.45
CA PRO A 256 28.57 9.68 19.65
C PRO A 256 28.10 10.97 20.35
N PRO A 257 28.90 11.53 21.28
CA PRO A 257 28.58 12.79 21.89
C PRO A 257 28.64 13.93 20.85
N PRO A 258 27.76 14.95 20.96
CA PRO A 258 27.89 16.18 20.20
C PRO A 258 29.29 16.80 20.33
N PRO A 259 29.84 17.46 19.29
CA PRO A 259 31.06 18.24 19.40
C PRO A 259 30.97 19.27 20.54
N PRO A 260 32.07 19.59 21.26
CA PRO A 260 32.01 20.40 22.47
C PRO A 260 31.27 21.73 22.32
N HIS A 261 31.50 22.46 21.23
CA HIS A 261 30.79 23.71 20.93
C HIS A 261 29.28 23.51 20.75
N THR A 262 28.89 22.43 20.06
CA THR A 262 27.47 22.10 19.84
C THR A 262 26.82 21.68 21.17
N MET A 263 27.54 20.91 21.99
CA MET A 263 27.08 20.54 23.32
C MET A 263 26.82 21.77 24.19
N THR A 264 27.78 22.70 24.29
CA THR A 264 27.63 23.91 25.10
C THR A 264 26.46 24.78 24.62
N SER A 265 26.26 24.93 23.31
CA SER A 265 25.12 25.66 22.74
C SER A 265 23.79 25.01 23.12
N LEU A 266 23.67 23.70 22.91
CA LEU A 266 22.47 22.94 23.24
C LEU A 266 22.20 22.93 24.75
N GLU A 267 23.22 22.81 25.59
CA GLU A 267 23.08 22.86 27.05
C GLU A 267 22.47 24.20 27.52
N LEU A 268 22.92 25.31 26.94
CA LEU A 268 22.44 26.64 27.29
C LEU A 268 21.00 26.85 26.83
N GLU A 269 20.69 26.48 25.58
CA GLU A 269 19.33 26.58 25.02
C GLU A 269 18.32 25.68 25.75
N LEU A 270 18.65 24.39 25.91
CA LEU A 270 17.78 23.42 26.56
C LEU A 270 17.65 23.69 28.06
N GLY A 271 18.73 24.14 28.71
CA GLY A 271 18.70 24.54 30.11
C GLY A 271 17.71 25.69 30.35
N ALA A 272 17.73 26.71 29.49
CA ALA A 272 16.75 27.81 29.54
C ALA A 272 15.31 27.36 29.20
N LEU A 273 15.16 26.40 28.28
CA LEU A 273 13.85 25.89 27.86
C LEU A 273 13.18 24.99 28.91
N ILE A 274 13.94 24.04 29.47
CA ILE A 274 13.44 23.00 30.38
C ILE A 274 13.38 23.53 31.82
N PHE A 275 14.39 24.30 32.24
CA PHE A 275 14.53 24.80 33.61
C PHE A 275 14.67 26.34 33.65
N PRO A 276 13.66 27.10 33.18
CA PRO A 276 13.79 28.55 32.96
C PRO A 276 14.21 29.34 34.22
N GLU A 277 13.63 29.06 35.38
CA GLU A 277 13.92 29.77 36.64
C GLU A 277 15.32 29.47 37.21
N ARG A 278 15.82 28.24 37.00
CA ARG A 278 17.13 27.82 37.51
C ARG A 278 18.25 28.16 36.55
N SER A 279 17.97 28.18 35.25
CA SER A 279 18.91 28.59 34.21
C SER A 279 19.13 30.11 34.28
N SER A 280 18.08 30.91 34.45
CA SER A 280 18.19 32.38 34.59
C SER A 280 18.99 32.82 35.82
N THR A 281 19.03 31.98 36.86
CA THR A 281 19.77 32.24 38.11
C THR A 281 21.13 31.54 38.16
N GLY A 282 21.54 30.82 37.11
CA GLY A 282 22.82 30.11 37.05
C GLY A 282 22.95 28.91 38.02
N ARG A 283 21.83 28.43 38.57
CA ARG A 283 21.77 27.41 39.64
C ARG A 283 21.27 26.04 39.16
N LEU A 284 21.60 25.64 37.93
CA LEU A 284 21.31 24.28 37.45
C LEU A 284 22.07 23.26 38.31
N ARG A 285 21.32 22.32 38.91
CA ARG A 285 21.92 21.25 39.71
C ARG A 285 22.73 20.31 38.81
N PRO A 286 23.72 19.57 39.34
CA PRO A 286 24.46 18.58 38.57
C PRO A 286 23.56 17.56 37.83
N ARG A 287 22.45 17.17 38.46
CA ARG A 287 21.42 16.30 37.85
C ARG A 287 20.70 16.98 36.67
N ASP A 288 20.26 18.22 36.86
CA ASP A 288 19.58 19.01 35.80
C ASP A 288 20.50 19.18 34.56
N ARG A 289 21.82 19.31 34.76
CA ARG A 289 22.82 19.34 33.66
C ARG A 289 22.96 17.99 32.96
N SER A 290 22.91 16.90 33.73
CA SER A 290 22.94 15.53 33.20
C SER A 290 21.75 15.25 32.28
N ASP A 291 20.54 15.60 32.74
CA ASP A 291 19.29 15.45 31.98
C ASP A 291 19.34 16.20 30.65
N VAL A 292 19.87 17.43 30.67
CA VAL A 292 20.05 18.25 29.46
C VAL A 292 21.05 17.62 28.47
N ARG A 293 22.14 17.00 28.95
CA ARG A 293 23.13 16.34 28.09
C ARG A 293 22.59 15.11 27.38
N HIS A 294 21.73 14.35 28.05
CA HIS A 294 21.03 13.23 27.42
C HIS A 294 20.20 13.71 26.22
N ILE A 295 19.42 14.77 26.42
CA ILE A 295 18.57 15.37 25.37
C ILE A 295 19.41 16.00 24.26
N ALA A 296 20.47 16.73 24.61
CA ALA A 296 21.37 17.32 23.61
C ALA A 296 21.99 16.25 22.70
N THR A 297 22.39 15.11 23.28
CA THR A 297 22.91 13.96 22.53
C THR A 297 21.84 13.36 21.61
N ALA A 298 20.60 13.24 22.09
CA ALA A 298 19.46 12.77 21.31
C ALA A 298 19.15 13.68 20.10
N ILE A 299 19.09 15.00 20.32
CA ILE A 299 18.85 16.01 19.27
C ILE A 299 19.95 15.97 18.21
N HIS A 300 21.22 15.94 18.63
CA HIS A 300 22.36 15.94 17.70
C HIS A 300 22.34 14.73 16.75
N ASN A 301 21.95 13.56 17.27
CA ASN A 301 21.90 12.32 16.50
C ASN A 301 20.58 12.11 15.74
N ARG A 302 19.65 13.09 15.76
CA ARG A 302 18.36 13.08 15.05
C ARG A 302 17.53 11.82 15.31
N VAL A 303 17.48 11.44 16.57
CA VAL A 303 16.73 10.26 17.01
C VAL A 303 15.24 10.57 17.11
N ALA A 304 14.40 9.55 17.02
CA ALA A 304 12.95 9.73 16.96
C ALA A 304 12.38 10.24 18.29
N GLY A 305 12.92 9.76 19.42
CA GLY A 305 12.50 10.24 20.73
C GLY A 305 13.44 9.93 21.89
N TYR A 306 13.11 10.47 23.05
CA TYR A 306 13.80 10.27 24.32
C TYR A 306 12.80 9.88 25.42
N VAL A 307 13.07 8.77 26.11
CA VAL A 307 12.20 8.17 27.12
C VAL A 307 12.67 8.57 28.50
N THR A 308 11.84 9.35 29.21
CA THR A 308 12.14 9.80 30.58
C THR A 308 10.87 9.94 31.40
N SER A 309 11.02 9.83 32.72
CA SER A 309 9.93 10.07 33.68
C SER A 309 10.04 11.45 34.37
N GLU A 310 10.96 12.32 33.93
CA GLU A 310 11.15 13.63 34.51
C GLU A 310 10.06 14.61 34.03
N GLU A 311 9.20 15.05 34.97
CA GLU A 311 8.04 15.89 34.67
C GLU A 311 8.43 17.23 34.06
N ALA A 312 9.55 17.82 34.49
CA ALA A 312 10.00 19.11 33.97
C ALA A 312 10.28 19.05 32.46
N ILE A 313 10.81 17.92 31.98
CA ILE A 313 11.11 17.68 30.57
C ILE A 313 9.81 17.36 29.81
N LEU A 314 8.96 16.48 30.34
CA LEU A 314 7.71 16.08 29.71
C LEU A 314 6.75 17.28 29.48
N ARG A 315 6.69 18.24 30.42
CA ARG A 315 5.89 19.47 30.26
C ARG A 315 6.34 20.35 29.07
N ARG A 316 7.55 20.14 28.55
CA ARG A 316 8.12 20.89 27.41
C ARG A 316 8.10 20.09 26.09
N ARG A 317 7.51 18.89 26.07
CA ARG A 317 7.42 18.00 24.91
C ARG A 317 7.06 18.72 23.61
N SER A 318 5.95 19.45 23.56
CA SER A 318 5.46 20.11 22.34
C SER A 318 6.47 21.10 21.76
N ILE A 319 7.17 21.85 22.61
CA ILE A 319 8.15 22.86 22.19
C ILE A 319 9.44 22.17 21.70
N ILE A 320 9.88 21.11 22.38
CA ILE A 320 11.07 20.33 21.99
C ILE A 320 10.83 19.65 20.63
N LEU A 321 9.66 19.03 20.45
CA LEU A 321 9.27 18.39 19.20
C LEU A 321 9.19 19.39 18.05
N GLN A 322 8.54 20.55 18.25
CA GLN A 322 8.41 21.57 17.22
C GLN A 322 9.76 22.20 16.84
N LYS A 323 10.64 22.47 17.81
CA LYS A 323 11.91 23.19 17.57
C LYS A 323 13.02 22.27 17.07
N TYR A 324 13.08 21.02 17.55
CA TYR A 324 14.21 20.12 17.31
C TYR A 324 13.82 18.80 16.64
N GLY A 325 12.53 18.51 16.48
CA GLY A 325 12.06 17.24 15.90
C GLY A 325 12.27 16.02 16.80
N LEU A 326 12.54 16.22 18.10
CA LEU A 326 12.71 15.14 19.09
C LEU A 326 11.43 14.99 19.93
N ASP A 327 10.83 13.80 19.94
CA ASP A 327 9.70 13.52 20.84
C ASP A 327 10.20 13.10 22.23
N VAL A 328 9.70 13.73 23.30
CA VAL A 328 9.98 13.29 24.67
C VAL A 328 8.75 12.57 25.20
N ILE A 329 8.91 11.31 25.59
CA ILE A 329 7.80 10.41 25.92
C ILE A 329 7.99 9.74 27.27
N ALA A 330 6.90 9.59 28.03
CA ALA A 330 6.93 8.84 29.27
C ALA A 330 7.04 7.32 28.98
N PRO A 331 7.66 6.53 29.87
CA PRO A 331 7.78 5.09 29.66
C PRO A 331 6.42 4.39 29.51
N ALA A 332 5.39 4.84 30.25
CA ALA A 332 4.05 4.28 30.16
C ALA A 332 3.42 4.51 28.79
N ASP A 333 3.47 5.75 28.29
CA ASP A 333 2.89 6.14 27.00
C ASP A 333 3.57 5.41 25.83
N LEU A 334 4.91 5.31 25.87
CA LEU A 334 5.65 4.56 24.86
C LEU A 334 5.29 3.07 24.94
N ALA A 335 5.28 2.48 26.14
CA ALA A 335 4.92 1.08 26.33
C ALA A 335 3.50 0.77 25.86
N GLU A 336 2.56 1.70 25.99
CA GLU A 336 1.20 1.58 25.46
C GLU A 336 1.17 1.63 23.92
N SER A 337 1.94 2.53 23.31
CA SER A 337 2.07 2.61 21.84
C SER A 337 2.75 1.38 21.21
N LEU A 338 3.53 0.65 22.02
CA LEU A 338 4.25 -0.56 21.64
C LEU A 338 3.47 -1.84 21.91
N VAL A 339 2.27 -1.76 22.51
CA VAL A 339 1.40 -2.94 22.67
C VAL A 339 1.05 -3.43 21.27
N PRO A 340 1.44 -4.66 20.90
CA PRO A 340 1.04 -5.23 19.64
C PRO A 340 -0.48 -5.40 19.64
N VAL A 341 -1.11 -5.14 18.49
CA VAL A 341 -2.51 -5.53 18.31
C VAL A 341 -2.52 -7.06 18.31
N ALA A 342 -2.99 -7.65 19.41
CA ALA A 342 -3.29 -9.07 19.44
C ALA A 342 -4.33 -9.34 18.35
N TRP A 343 -4.21 -10.48 17.64
CA TRP A 343 -5.31 -10.96 16.82
C TRP A 343 -6.44 -11.38 17.76
N GLU A 344 -7.25 -10.41 18.20
CA GLU A 344 -8.39 -10.63 19.10
C GLU A 344 -9.48 -11.48 18.42
N GLU A 345 -9.42 -11.59 17.09
CA GLU A 345 -10.34 -12.39 16.30
C GLU A 345 -9.84 -13.85 16.23
N PRO A 346 -10.71 -14.85 16.51
CA PRO A 346 -10.36 -16.26 16.39
C PRO A 346 -10.01 -16.64 14.94
N PRO A 347 -9.29 -17.76 14.71
CA PRO A 347 -8.72 -18.12 13.41
C PRO A 347 -9.70 -17.92 12.27
N LEU A 348 -9.26 -17.24 11.21
CA LEU A 348 -10.13 -16.93 10.09
C LEU A 348 -10.41 -18.20 9.28
N GLU A 349 -11.67 -18.59 9.22
CA GLU A 349 -12.16 -19.59 8.30
C GLU A 349 -13.40 -19.05 7.59
N THR A 350 -13.36 -19.03 6.26
CA THR A 350 -14.48 -18.54 5.46
C THR A 350 -14.59 -19.32 4.17
N THR A 351 -15.82 -19.67 3.84
CA THR A 351 -16.18 -20.38 2.62
C THR A 351 -17.09 -19.50 1.79
N VAL A 352 -16.78 -19.38 0.50
CA VAL A 352 -17.58 -18.68 -0.50
C VAL A 352 -18.06 -19.71 -1.54
N PRO A 353 -19.34 -20.11 -1.47
CA PRO A 353 -19.86 -21.18 -2.30
C PRO A 353 -20.27 -20.63 -3.67
N GLN A 354 -19.97 -21.38 -4.71
CA GLN A 354 -20.58 -21.24 -6.04
C GLN A 354 -20.83 -22.62 -6.65
N PRO A 355 -21.80 -22.76 -7.58
CA PRO A 355 -22.24 -24.05 -8.10
C PRO A 355 -21.14 -24.95 -8.70
N SER A 356 -19.98 -24.40 -9.06
CA SER A 356 -18.88 -25.15 -9.72
C SER A 356 -17.48 -24.89 -9.17
N GLU A 357 -17.24 -23.86 -8.36
CA GLU A 357 -15.89 -23.44 -7.92
C GLU A 357 -15.92 -22.77 -6.53
N GLU A 358 -15.81 -23.57 -5.46
CA GLU A 358 -15.77 -23.09 -4.07
C GLU A 358 -14.41 -22.44 -3.75
N ILE A 359 -14.44 -21.24 -3.16
CA ILE A 359 -13.26 -20.57 -2.60
C ILE A 359 -13.30 -20.72 -1.08
N ARG A 360 -12.23 -21.26 -0.48
CA ARG A 360 -12.07 -21.37 0.97
C ARG A 360 -10.81 -20.66 1.42
N ILE A 361 -10.96 -19.84 2.46
CA ILE A 361 -9.88 -19.13 3.14
C ILE A 361 -9.72 -19.79 4.51
N ALA A 362 -8.49 -20.17 4.83
CA ALA A 362 -8.16 -20.70 6.14
C ALA A 362 -6.85 -20.08 6.64
N GLU A 363 -6.80 -19.81 7.94
CA GLU A 363 -5.57 -19.44 8.62
C GLU A 363 -4.60 -20.63 8.66
N ALA A 364 -3.37 -20.39 8.22
CA ALA A 364 -2.34 -21.42 8.16
C ALA A 364 -1.68 -21.58 9.54
N GLU A 365 -2.21 -22.52 10.32
CA GLU A 365 -1.56 -23.04 11.52
C GLU A 365 -0.26 -23.78 11.16
N GLU A 366 0.54 -24.14 12.16
CA GLU A 366 1.89 -24.72 11.99
C GLU A 366 1.91 -25.99 11.11
N ILE A 367 0.82 -26.77 11.13
CA ILE A 367 0.60 -27.95 10.28
C ILE A 367 0.38 -27.56 8.79
N GLY A 368 -0.21 -26.40 8.53
CA GLY A 368 -0.44 -25.85 7.19
C GLY A 368 0.74 -25.06 6.60
N VAL A 369 1.76 -24.74 7.40
CA VAL A 369 2.94 -23.97 6.97
C VAL A 369 3.73 -24.71 5.88
N GLU A 370 3.81 -26.03 5.95
CA GLU A 370 4.51 -26.82 4.93
C GLU A 370 3.78 -26.80 3.58
N ALA A 371 2.44 -26.87 3.59
CA ALA A 371 1.65 -26.68 2.38
C ALA A 371 1.85 -25.27 1.78
N CYS A 372 1.92 -24.24 2.64
CA CYS A 372 2.24 -22.87 2.21
C CYS A 372 3.66 -22.76 1.62
N ARG A 373 4.64 -23.45 2.21
CA ARG A 373 6.03 -23.50 1.72
C ARG A 373 6.12 -24.15 0.35
N GLN A 374 5.48 -25.29 0.18
CA GLN A 374 5.44 -26.01 -1.10
C GLN A 374 4.77 -25.16 -2.17
N PHE A 375 3.63 -24.54 -1.84
CA PHE A 375 2.94 -23.63 -2.74
C PHE A 375 3.82 -22.42 -3.12
N ALA A 376 4.39 -21.71 -2.14
CA ALA A 376 5.23 -20.54 -2.35
C ALA A 376 6.46 -20.85 -3.23
N SER A 377 7.07 -22.02 -3.03
CA SER A 377 8.19 -22.50 -3.84
C SER A 377 7.77 -22.78 -5.28
N GLN A 378 6.57 -23.35 -5.50
CA GLN A 378 6.04 -23.60 -6.84
C GLN A 378 5.73 -22.31 -7.62
N ILE A 379 5.32 -21.24 -6.93
CA ILE A 379 5.06 -19.92 -7.54
C ILE A 379 6.36 -19.22 -7.98
N GLY A 380 7.51 -19.63 -7.42
CA GLY A 380 8.82 -19.04 -7.72
C GLY A 380 9.15 -17.81 -6.88
N GLY A 381 8.62 -17.72 -5.65
CA GLY A 381 9.01 -16.67 -4.70
C GLY A 381 10.50 -16.79 -4.30
N PRO A 382 11.23 -15.67 -4.11
CA PRO A 382 12.61 -15.73 -3.61
C PRO A 382 12.69 -16.39 -2.23
N PRO A 383 13.66 -17.28 -1.94
CA PRO A 383 13.73 -18.02 -0.68
C PRO A 383 13.71 -17.14 0.57
N GLY A 384 14.36 -15.97 0.55
CA GLY A 384 14.33 -15.02 1.66
C GLY A 384 12.94 -14.44 1.92
N ILE A 385 12.18 -14.14 0.86
CA ILE A 385 10.80 -13.64 0.96
C ILE A 385 9.86 -14.76 1.43
N ILE A 386 10.06 -15.98 0.95
CA ILE A 386 9.31 -17.16 1.44
C ILE A 386 9.57 -17.37 2.93
N GLY A 387 10.84 -17.35 3.35
CA GLY A 387 11.23 -17.50 4.75
C GLY A 387 10.58 -16.44 5.64
N HIS A 388 10.61 -15.17 5.21
CA HIS A 388 9.92 -14.08 5.89
C HIS A 388 8.40 -14.28 5.95
N ALA A 389 7.78 -14.62 4.82
CA ALA A 389 6.34 -14.78 4.72
C ALA A 389 5.78 -15.95 5.57
N LEU A 390 6.58 -16.99 5.79
CA LEU A 390 6.24 -18.16 6.59
C LEU A 390 6.69 -18.06 8.05
N GLY A 391 7.49 -17.05 8.41
CA GLY A 391 7.96 -16.86 9.78
C GLY A 391 6.80 -16.76 10.76
N ALA A 392 6.94 -17.38 11.93
CA ALA A 392 5.93 -17.34 12.99
C ALA A 392 5.73 -15.91 13.56
N GLY A 393 6.75 -15.07 13.46
CA GLY A 393 6.83 -13.80 14.19
C GLY A 393 7.32 -14.03 15.61
N THR A 394 6.94 -13.16 16.54
CA THR A 394 7.19 -13.35 17.98
C THR A 394 5.88 -13.68 18.69
N VAL A 395 5.94 -14.17 19.94
CA VAL A 395 4.73 -14.39 20.77
C VAL A 395 3.88 -13.12 20.88
N GLN A 396 4.54 -11.96 20.86
CA GLN A 396 3.90 -10.66 20.94
C GLN A 396 3.48 -10.13 19.57
N SER A 397 4.12 -10.53 18.48
CA SER A 397 3.81 -10.08 17.11
C SER A 397 3.70 -11.28 16.17
N PRO A 398 2.64 -12.10 16.29
CA PRO A 398 2.48 -13.27 15.45
C PRO A 398 2.10 -12.84 14.03
N ARG A 399 2.87 -13.28 13.04
CA ARG A 399 2.56 -13.00 11.63
C ARG A 399 1.29 -13.74 11.22
N ARG A 400 0.34 -13.04 10.61
CA ARG A 400 -0.87 -13.66 10.09
C ARG A 400 -0.61 -14.28 8.73
N ARG A 401 -1.16 -15.48 8.50
CA ARG A 401 -0.92 -16.27 7.29
C ARG A 401 -2.24 -16.89 6.84
N LEU A 402 -2.68 -16.57 5.63
CA LEU A 402 -3.88 -17.15 5.04
C LEU A 402 -3.53 -17.96 3.81
N LEU A 403 -4.06 -19.18 3.74
CA LEU A 403 -4.05 -20.00 2.55
C LEU A 403 -5.45 -19.95 1.93
N ILE A 404 -5.52 -19.52 0.68
CA ILE A 404 -6.76 -19.48 -0.10
C ILE A 404 -6.72 -20.66 -1.06
N THR A 405 -7.75 -21.49 -1.00
CA THR A 405 -7.90 -22.67 -1.85
C THR A 405 -9.10 -22.51 -2.77
N LEU A 406 -8.95 -23.00 -4.00
CA LEU A 406 -10.02 -23.13 -4.97
C LEU A 406 -10.25 -24.63 -5.19
N GLN A 407 -11.44 -25.14 -4.88
CA GLN A 407 -11.74 -26.59 -4.95
C GLN A 407 -10.69 -27.43 -4.20
N ASN A 408 -10.37 -27.05 -2.96
CA ASN A 408 -9.34 -27.67 -2.10
C ASN A 408 -7.90 -27.68 -2.65
N ARG A 409 -7.61 -26.92 -3.72
CA ARG A 409 -6.26 -26.74 -4.24
C ARG A 409 -5.75 -25.34 -3.89
N PRO A 410 -4.52 -25.19 -3.36
CA PRO A 410 -3.93 -23.88 -3.08
C PRO A 410 -3.99 -22.95 -4.30
N ALA A 411 -4.59 -21.77 -4.16
CA ALA A 411 -4.76 -20.80 -5.23
C ALA A 411 -3.99 -19.52 -4.94
N ALA A 412 -3.99 -19.06 -3.68
CA ALA A 412 -3.15 -17.96 -3.24
C ALA A 412 -2.71 -18.16 -1.78
N PHE A 413 -1.61 -17.52 -1.42
CA PHE A 413 -1.08 -17.43 -0.07
C PHE A 413 -0.79 -15.97 0.22
N ILE A 414 -1.25 -15.47 1.36
CA ILE A 414 -0.99 -14.10 1.79
C ILE A 414 -0.55 -14.08 3.25
N SER A 415 0.42 -13.25 3.59
CA SER A 415 0.84 -13.07 4.98
C SER A 415 1.28 -11.65 5.29
N TRP A 416 1.03 -11.20 6.51
CA TRP A 416 1.37 -9.86 6.96
C TRP A 416 1.63 -9.80 8.47
N ASP A 417 2.42 -8.81 8.87
CA ASP A 417 2.67 -8.52 10.28
C ASP A 417 1.48 -7.78 10.92
N PRO A 418 1.29 -7.90 12.23
CA PRO A 418 0.23 -7.17 12.92
C PRO A 418 0.48 -5.65 12.86
N PRO A 419 -0.59 -4.83 12.84
CA PRO A 419 -0.46 -3.39 12.89
C PRO A 419 0.21 -2.94 14.19
N SER A 420 1.05 -1.90 14.10
CA SER A 420 1.73 -1.28 15.24
C SER A 420 1.72 0.23 15.10
N ARG A 421 1.45 0.96 16.19
CA ARG A 421 1.55 2.44 16.19
C ARG A 421 3.00 2.92 16.12
N ALA A 422 3.94 2.13 16.63
CA ALA A 422 5.35 2.51 16.66
C ALA A 422 6.03 2.39 15.29
N ILE A 423 5.64 1.37 14.50
CA ILE A 423 6.01 1.25 13.09
C ILE A 423 4.71 1.22 12.30
N PRO A 424 4.23 2.37 11.80
CA PRO A 424 2.95 2.42 11.14
C PRO A 424 3.04 1.96 9.67
N ARG A 425 3.70 0.81 9.47
CA ARG A 425 3.92 0.13 8.21
C ARG A 425 3.72 -1.37 8.40
N ILE A 426 2.99 -1.98 7.48
CA ILE A 426 2.76 -3.42 7.45
C ILE A 426 3.54 -4.02 6.29
N GLU A 427 4.38 -4.99 6.58
CA GLU A 427 5.07 -5.79 5.57
C GLU A 427 4.21 -7.01 5.22
N SER A 428 3.77 -7.07 3.98
CA SER A 428 2.90 -8.12 3.48
C SER A 428 3.44 -8.78 2.22
N VAL A 429 3.09 -10.06 2.03
CA VAL A 429 3.50 -10.86 0.88
C VAL A 429 2.27 -11.56 0.34
N LEU A 430 2.02 -11.44 -0.97
CA LEU A 430 0.96 -12.14 -1.69
C LEU A 430 1.58 -13.01 -2.78
N MET A 431 1.21 -14.28 -2.81
CA MET A 431 1.62 -15.25 -3.82
C MET A 431 0.39 -15.87 -4.45
N VAL A 432 0.28 -15.84 -5.77
CA VAL A 432 -0.92 -16.25 -6.52
C VAL A 432 -0.54 -17.25 -7.60
N ARG A 433 -1.33 -18.31 -7.76
CA ARG A 433 -1.16 -19.26 -8.84
C ARG A 433 -1.50 -18.62 -10.19
N ARG A 434 -0.71 -18.93 -11.22
CA ARG A 434 -0.96 -18.47 -12.59
C ARG A 434 -2.18 -19.16 -13.20
N GLY A 435 -2.85 -18.46 -14.12
CA GLY A 435 -3.92 -19.02 -14.96
C GLY A 435 -5.19 -19.40 -14.20
N LEU A 436 -5.49 -18.72 -13.09
CA LEU A 436 -6.72 -18.93 -12.34
C LEU A 436 -7.90 -18.26 -13.05
N ASN A 437 -8.95 -19.03 -13.35
CA ASN A 437 -10.21 -18.49 -13.91
C ASN A 437 -10.88 -17.47 -12.97
N ARG A 438 -10.67 -17.60 -11.65
CA ARG A 438 -11.19 -16.72 -10.61
C ARG A 438 -10.09 -15.96 -9.86
N GLY A 439 -9.01 -15.60 -10.57
CA GLY A 439 -7.88 -14.88 -9.99
C GLY A 439 -8.29 -13.59 -9.28
N GLU A 440 -9.20 -12.80 -9.87
CA GLU A 440 -9.69 -11.55 -9.28
C GLU A 440 -10.35 -11.76 -7.92
N SER A 441 -11.30 -12.70 -7.84
CA SER A 441 -12.06 -12.98 -6.62
C SER A 441 -11.17 -13.47 -5.48
N VAL A 442 -10.20 -14.34 -5.79
CA VAL A 442 -9.22 -14.87 -4.83
C VAL A 442 -8.35 -13.74 -4.27
N VAL A 443 -7.88 -12.85 -5.14
CA VAL A 443 -6.99 -11.75 -4.73
C VAL A 443 -7.76 -10.65 -3.99
N GLU A 444 -8.94 -10.23 -4.45
CA GLU A 444 -9.76 -9.25 -3.72
C GLU A 444 -10.12 -9.74 -2.31
N GLN A 445 -10.40 -11.03 -2.13
CA GLN A 445 -10.59 -11.63 -0.81
C GLN A 445 -9.34 -11.52 0.07
N ALA A 446 -8.17 -11.85 -0.48
CA ALA A 446 -6.90 -11.72 0.24
C ALA A 446 -6.66 -10.27 0.68
N LEU A 447 -6.84 -9.32 -0.24
CA LEU A 447 -6.63 -7.90 -0.01
C LEU A 447 -7.67 -7.31 0.95
N PHE A 448 -8.92 -7.77 0.91
CA PHE A 448 -9.95 -7.36 1.85
C PHE A 448 -9.52 -7.62 3.29
N HIS A 449 -9.03 -8.82 3.60
CA HIS A 449 -8.56 -9.15 4.95
C HIS A 449 -7.30 -8.37 5.32
N LEU A 450 -6.29 -8.33 4.43
CA LEU A 450 -5.07 -7.57 4.66
C LEU A 450 -5.37 -6.11 5.01
N VAL A 451 -6.13 -5.41 4.14
CA VAL A 451 -6.36 -3.97 4.30
C VAL A 451 -7.26 -3.70 5.50
N ARG A 452 -8.30 -4.51 5.72
CA ARG A 452 -9.20 -4.38 6.88
C ARG A 452 -8.43 -4.48 8.19
N ASP A 453 -7.63 -5.53 8.31
CA ASP A 453 -6.86 -5.80 9.51
C ASP A 453 -5.73 -4.79 9.71
N SER A 454 -5.23 -4.21 8.61
CA SER A 454 -4.16 -3.19 8.65
C SER A 454 -4.62 -1.87 9.27
N CYS A 455 -5.81 -1.39 8.96
CA CYS A 455 -6.25 -0.03 9.30
C CYS A 455 -7.43 0.03 10.28
N LYS A 456 -7.70 -1.05 11.01
CA LYS A 456 -8.84 -1.15 11.95
C LYS A 456 -8.82 -0.06 13.04
N ASP A 457 -7.64 0.24 13.57
CA ASP A 457 -7.49 1.13 14.73
C ASP A 457 -6.88 2.49 14.39
N PHE A 458 -6.03 2.56 13.36
CA PHE A 458 -5.32 3.78 12.96
C PHE A 458 -4.87 3.69 11.49
N PRO A 459 -4.61 4.86 10.84
CA PRO A 459 -4.03 4.90 9.49
C PRO A 459 -2.70 4.15 9.39
N MET A 460 -2.53 3.39 8.31
CA MET A 460 -1.35 2.56 8.09
C MET A 460 -0.84 2.59 6.66
N MET A 461 0.48 2.46 6.49
CA MET A 461 1.10 2.17 5.21
C MET A 461 1.22 0.66 5.00
N VAL A 462 0.53 0.12 4.00
CA VAL A 462 0.66 -1.29 3.63
C VAL A 462 1.68 -1.42 2.51
N ARG A 463 2.74 -2.17 2.75
CA ARG A 463 3.68 -2.57 1.70
C ARG A 463 3.44 -4.03 1.34
N LEU A 464 3.17 -4.27 0.07
CA LEU A 464 2.80 -5.57 -0.47
C LEU A 464 3.83 -6.03 -1.52
N CYS A 465 4.50 -7.14 -1.23
CA CYS A 465 5.29 -7.86 -2.21
C CYS A 465 4.41 -8.91 -2.91
N ALA A 466 4.08 -8.72 -4.19
CA ALA A 466 3.17 -9.57 -4.94
C ALA A 466 3.89 -10.44 -5.99
N PHE A 467 3.61 -11.75 -6.01
CA PHE A 467 4.18 -12.72 -6.93
C PHE A 467 3.13 -13.65 -7.56
N PRO A 468 3.28 -14.04 -8.83
CA PRO A 468 4.15 -13.41 -9.83
C PRO A 468 3.55 -12.08 -10.30
N THR A 469 4.38 -11.13 -10.71
CA THR A 469 3.90 -9.86 -11.29
C THR A 469 3.39 -10.09 -12.71
N GLU A 470 2.07 -10.20 -12.85
CA GLU A 470 1.34 -10.28 -14.13
C GLU A 470 0.48 -9.03 -14.31
N LEU A 471 0.21 -8.64 -15.56
CA LEU A 471 -0.48 -7.38 -15.85
C LEU A 471 -1.86 -7.29 -15.17
N TRP A 472 -2.65 -8.37 -15.24
CA TRP A 472 -3.98 -8.41 -14.62
C TRP A 472 -3.92 -8.27 -13.09
N LEU A 473 -2.87 -8.79 -12.44
CA LEU A 473 -2.68 -8.67 -11.00
C LEU A 473 -2.31 -7.24 -10.63
N GLU A 474 -1.44 -6.59 -11.41
CA GLU A 474 -1.10 -5.19 -11.24
C GLU A 474 -2.32 -4.28 -11.43
N GLU A 475 -3.12 -4.50 -12.48
CA GLU A 475 -4.38 -3.77 -12.71
C GLU A 475 -5.35 -3.93 -11.54
N LEU A 476 -5.47 -5.15 -10.98
CA LEU A 476 -6.31 -5.41 -9.83
C LEU A 476 -5.81 -4.73 -8.56
N LEU A 477 -4.50 -4.79 -8.27
CA LEU A 477 -3.88 -4.09 -7.15
C LEU A 477 -4.11 -2.58 -7.26
N VAL A 478 -3.89 -2.04 -8.44
CA VAL A 478 -4.11 -0.62 -8.73
C VAL A 478 -5.58 -0.22 -8.54
N SER A 479 -6.52 -1.08 -8.93
CA SER A 479 -7.97 -0.90 -8.71
C SER A 479 -8.41 -0.96 -7.24
N THR A 480 -7.56 -1.48 -6.37
CA THR A 480 -7.79 -1.52 -4.92
C THR A 480 -6.99 -0.45 -4.17
N GLY A 481 -6.39 0.50 -4.90
CA GLY A 481 -5.66 1.64 -4.36
C GLY A 481 -4.19 1.36 -4.02
N PHE A 482 -3.65 0.20 -4.39
CA PHE A 482 -2.20 -0.02 -4.33
C PHE A 482 -1.51 0.71 -5.49
N ARG A 483 -0.26 1.13 -5.29
CA ARG A 483 0.59 1.73 -6.31
C ARG A 483 1.98 1.14 -6.26
N ARG A 484 2.64 1.09 -7.40
CA ARG A 484 3.98 0.50 -7.50
C ARG A 484 5.00 1.39 -6.81
N ALA A 485 5.99 0.78 -6.16
CA ALA A 485 7.10 1.53 -5.56
C ALA A 485 7.82 2.41 -6.60
N HIS A 486 8.02 3.69 -6.30
CA HIS A 486 8.79 4.58 -7.17
C HIS A 486 10.29 4.22 -7.12
N ARG A 487 10.91 4.02 -8.29
CA ARG A 487 12.28 3.51 -8.43
C ARG A 487 13.33 4.56 -8.04
N GLU A 488 13.74 4.61 -6.78
CA GLU A 488 14.97 5.31 -6.39
C GLU A 488 16.09 4.37 -5.90
N ASN A 489 15.78 3.19 -5.34
CA ASN A 489 16.76 2.34 -4.65
C ASN A 489 16.88 0.87 -5.16
N GLY A 490 16.53 0.59 -6.42
CA GLY A 490 16.71 -0.76 -6.98
C GLY A 490 15.77 -1.82 -6.42
N GLU A 491 14.63 -1.42 -5.86
CA GLU A 491 13.58 -2.36 -5.43
C GLU A 491 13.07 -3.21 -6.60
N LEU A 492 12.70 -4.45 -6.26
CA LEU A 492 12.14 -5.42 -7.21
C LEU A 492 10.82 -4.90 -7.79
N ASP A 493 10.54 -5.25 -9.04
CA ASP A 493 9.30 -4.96 -9.79
C ASP A 493 8.00 -5.52 -9.17
N THR A 494 8.09 -6.02 -7.94
CA THR A 494 7.06 -6.79 -7.23
C THR A 494 6.49 -6.06 -6.02
N VAL A 495 6.96 -4.85 -5.71
CA VAL A 495 6.59 -4.10 -4.48
C VAL A 495 5.54 -3.04 -4.78
N PHE A 496 4.50 -3.03 -3.96
CA PHE A 496 3.38 -2.09 -4.01
C PHE A 496 3.15 -1.44 -2.65
N TYR A 497 2.72 -0.18 -2.63
CA TYR A 497 2.36 0.58 -1.44
C TYR A 497 0.89 0.99 -1.48
N LYS A 498 0.26 1.05 -0.32
CA LYS A 498 -1.09 1.59 -0.14
C LYS A 498 -1.17 2.32 1.19
N LEU A 499 -1.73 3.53 1.18
CA LEU A 499 -2.12 4.23 2.39
C LEU A 499 -3.55 3.84 2.74
N ALA A 500 -3.79 3.26 3.91
CA ALA A 500 -5.12 2.82 4.34
C ALA A 500 -5.52 3.58 5.60
N LEU A 501 -6.58 4.40 5.54
CA LEU A 501 -6.99 5.22 6.69
C LEU A 501 -7.94 4.50 7.65
N GLY A 502 -8.85 3.68 7.13
CA GLY A 502 -9.78 2.88 7.94
C GLY A 502 -10.93 3.64 8.61
N GLN A 503 -11.12 4.92 8.28
CA GLN A 503 -12.06 5.81 8.98
C GLN A 503 -12.73 6.82 8.05
N ALA A 504 -13.80 7.44 8.54
CA ALA A 504 -14.36 8.64 7.91
C ALA A 504 -13.54 9.88 8.31
N VAL A 505 -13.30 10.75 7.33
CA VAL A 505 -12.59 12.01 7.47
C VAL A 505 -13.61 13.15 7.35
N THR A 506 -13.63 14.02 8.33
CA THR A 506 -14.53 15.18 8.47
C THR A 506 -13.71 16.42 8.75
N ASP A 507 -14.36 17.57 8.89
CA ASP A 507 -13.73 18.80 9.38
C ASP A 507 -13.14 18.67 10.79
N ILE A 508 -13.73 17.83 11.64
CA ILE A 508 -13.31 17.63 13.04
C ILE A 508 -11.93 16.96 13.12
N ASN A 509 -11.70 15.89 12.36
CA ASN A 509 -10.45 15.11 12.38
C ASN A 509 -9.52 15.42 11.18
N TRP A 510 -9.82 16.45 10.37
CA TRP A 510 -9.07 16.78 9.17
C TRP A 510 -7.57 16.99 9.45
N VAL A 511 -7.24 17.80 10.46
CA VAL A 511 -5.86 18.16 10.80
C VAL A 511 -5.05 16.93 11.25
N GLU A 512 -5.63 16.10 12.13
CA GLU A 512 -5.01 14.85 12.59
C GLU A 512 -4.73 13.89 11.43
N VAL A 513 -5.68 13.78 10.49
CA VAL A 513 -5.52 12.96 9.28
C VAL A 513 -4.44 13.54 8.35
N CYS A 514 -4.37 14.87 8.20
CA CYS A 514 -3.29 15.51 7.43
C CYS A 514 -1.92 15.18 8.01
N GLU A 515 -1.77 15.30 9.33
CA GLU A 515 -0.53 14.97 10.04
C GLU A 515 -0.19 13.49 9.89
N SER A 516 -1.19 12.60 10.01
CA SER A 516 -1.01 11.16 9.81
C SER A 516 -0.56 10.83 8.39
N ILE A 517 -1.25 11.32 7.36
CA ILE A 517 -0.87 11.09 5.96
C ILE A 517 0.55 11.59 5.69
N SER A 518 0.87 12.80 6.15
CA SER A 518 2.20 13.40 6.01
C SER A 518 3.28 12.60 6.75
N GLY A 519 2.99 12.13 7.96
CA GLY A 519 3.92 11.32 8.76
C GLY A 519 4.19 9.93 8.18
N LEU A 520 3.18 9.30 7.55
CA LEU A 520 3.28 7.95 6.97
C LEU A 520 3.92 7.92 5.59
N SER A 521 3.66 8.95 4.79
CA SER A 521 3.97 8.93 3.36
C SER A 521 4.81 10.12 2.90
N GLY A 522 4.79 11.24 3.64
CA GLY A 522 5.33 12.51 3.19
C GLY A 522 4.42 13.29 2.26
N VAL A 523 3.28 12.72 1.88
CA VAL A 523 2.26 13.40 1.07
C VAL A 523 1.63 14.51 1.90
N ARG A 524 1.49 15.70 1.31
CA ARG A 524 0.79 16.82 1.96
C ARG A 524 -0.51 17.09 1.24
N ILE A 525 -1.55 17.35 2.03
CA ILE A 525 -2.88 17.75 1.57
C ILE A 525 -3.24 19.12 2.17
N PRO A 526 -4.31 19.80 1.72
CA PRO A 526 -4.64 21.13 2.20
C PRO A 526 -4.86 21.16 3.72
N GLU A 527 -4.41 22.22 4.40
CA GLU A 527 -4.57 22.37 5.87
C GLU A 527 -6.03 22.46 6.32
N ARG A 528 -6.93 22.84 5.40
CA ARG A 528 -8.37 22.95 5.65
C ARG A 528 -9.14 22.06 4.66
N PRO A 529 -10.25 21.44 5.10
CA PRO A 529 -11.09 20.66 4.21
C PRO A 529 -11.67 21.57 3.11
N PRO A 530 -11.61 21.16 1.83
CA PRO A 530 -12.27 21.90 0.76
C PRO A 530 -13.80 21.79 0.91
N ASN A 531 -14.54 22.75 0.36
CA ASN A 531 -16.00 22.57 0.20
C ASN A 531 -16.26 21.56 -0.92
N TYR A 532 -17.34 20.80 -0.78
CA TYR A 532 -17.74 19.85 -1.80
C TYR A 532 -18.48 20.54 -2.95
N GLU A 533 -17.95 20.37 -4.15
CA GLU A 533 -18.59 20.72 -5.42
C GLU A 533 -19.03 19.45 -6.15
N ASN A 534 -18.10 18.52 -6.36
CA ASN A 534 -18.35 17.23 -7.01
C ASN A 534 -17.19 16.25 -6.77
N ALA A 535 -17.36 14.97 -7.12
CA ALA A 535 -16.32 13.95 -6.94
C ALA A 535 -15.05 14.16 -7.79
N ASN A 536 -15.16 14.87 -8.90
CA ASN A 536 -14.05 15.14 -9.83
C ASN A 536 -13.35 16.47 -9.52
N GLN A 537 -13.70 17.15 -8.41
CA GLN A 537 -13.01 18.36 -7.99
C GLN A 537 -11.55 18.05 -7.70
N ALA A 538 -10.64 18.94 -8.10
CA ALA A 538 -9.22 18.80 -7.81
C ALA A 538 -8.95 18.99 -6.32
N VAL A 539 -8.05 18.16 -5.78
CA VAL A 539 -7.50 18.32 -4.44
C VAL A 539 -6.02 18.67 -4.58
N ALA A 540 -5.59 19.76 -3.94
CA ALA A 540 -4.19 20.17 -3.97
C ALA A 540 -3.34 19.22 -3.12
N VAL A 541 -2.77 18.20 -3.76
CA VAL A 541 -1.90 17.21 -3.14
C VAL A 541 -0.45 17.50 -3.53
N THR A 542 0.47 17.39 -2.58
CA THR A 542 1.91 17.48 -2.85
C THR A 542 2.55 16.12 -2.59
N SER A 543 3.34 15.63 -3.54
CA SER A 543 4.08 14.38 -3.42
C SER A 543 5.14 14.45 -2.32
N PRO A 544 5.70 13.30 -1.89
CA PRO A 544 6.80 13.26 -0.94
C PRO A 544 8.07 14.00 -1.40
N SER A 545 8.23 14.21 -2.72
CA SER A 545 9.33 14.96 -3.33
C SER A 545 9.07 16.48 -3.43
N GLY A 546 7.88 16.93 -3.03
CA GLY A 546 7.48 18.34 -3.10
C GLY A 546 6.80 18.74 -4.42
N ALA A 547 6.57 17.80 -5.34
CA ALA A 547 5.90 18.08 -6.60
C ALA A 547 4.37 18.17 -6.41
N PRO A 548 3.68 19.16 -7.00
CA PRO A 548 2.22 19.19 -6.99
C PRO A 548 1.66 18.03 -7.82
N LEU A 549 0.65 17.36 -7.29
CA LEU A 549 -0.09 16.29 -7.94
C LEU A 549 -1.51 16.78 -8.26
N SER A 550 -1.92 16.63 -9.50
CA SER A 550 -3.30 16.88 -9.93
C SER A 550 -4.12 15.61 -9.71
N ILE A 551 -4.84 15.53 -8.59
CA ILE A 551 -5.66 14.36 -8.22
C ILE A 551 -7.06 14.83 -7.89
N THR A 552 -8.08 14.11 -8.36
CA THR A 552 -9.48 14.39 -8.01
C THR A 552 -9.82 13.91 -6.59
N LEU A 553 -10.87 14.44 -5.98
CA LEU A 553 -11.36 13.95 -4.68
C LEU A 553 -11.68 12.44 -4.73
N GLY A 554 -12.30 11.98 -5.82
CA GLY A 554 -12.65 10.58 -6.00
C GLY A 554 -11.45 9.64 -6.06
N GLU A 555 -10.38 10.05 -6.75
CA GLU A 555 -9.12 9.30 -6.82
C GLU A 555 -8.35 9.36 -5.49
N PHE A 556 -8.35 10.51 -4.83
CA PHE A 556 -7.74 10.65 -3.51
C PHE A 556 -8.36 9.65 -2.53
N GLU A 557 -9.70 9.56 -2.48
CA GLU A 557 -10.40 8.54 -1.68
C GLU A 557 -10.04 7.10 -2.07
N GLU A 558 -9.84 6.81 -3.35
CA GLU A 558 -9.44 5.49 -3.83
C GLU A 558 -8.01 5.12 -3.38
N LEU A 559 -7.08 6.09 -3.44
CA LEU A 559 -5.71 5.93 -2.98
C LEU A 559 -5.60 5.72 -1.47
N VAL A 560 -6.45 6.41 -0.69
CA VAL A 560 -6.45 6.31 0.78
C VAL A 560 -7.46 5.29 1.34
N SER A 561 -8.15 4.56 0.46
CA SER A 561 -9.20 3.62 0.82
C SER A 561 -8.71 2.50 1.75
N PRO A 562 -9.56 1.93 2.62
CA PRO A 562 -10.94 2.30 2.90
C PRO A 562 -11.01 3.62 3.66
N ALA A 563 -11.74 4.58 3.11
CA ALA A 563 -11.95 5.90 3.69
C ALA A 563 -13.18 6.54 3.07
N ILE A 564 -13.83 7.41 3.84
CA ILE A 564 -14.92 8.27 3.38
C ILE A 564 -14.56 9.70 3.74
N ILE A 565 -14.38 10.57 2.74
CA ILE A 565 -14.02 11.97 2.94
C ILE A 565 -15.29 12.81 2.94
N ALA A 566 -15.89 12.98 4.10
CA ALA A 566 -17.09 13.80 4.30
C ALA A 566 -16.72 15.27 4.51
N VAL A 567 -16.33 15.92 3.42
CA VAL A 567 -16.11 17.37 3.39
C VAL A 567 -17.42 18.18 3.48
N PRO A 568 -17.38 19.42 3.98
CA PRO A 568 -18.56 20.28 4.08
C PRO A 568 -19.34 20.39 2.76
N GLY A 569 -20.66 20.22 2.82
CA GLY A 569 -21.55 20.31 1.66
C GLY A 569 -21.72 19.02 0.86
N ARG A 570 -20.94 17.95 1.14
CA ARG A 570 -21.05 16.68 0.41
C ARG A 570 -22.41 16.01 0.64
N PRO A 571 -23.20 15.74 -0.41
CA PRO A 571 -24.53 15.16 -0.26
C PRO A 571 -24.44 13.66 0.05
N GLY A 572 -25.52 13.13 0.62
CA GLY A 572 -25.68 11.70 0.84
C GLY A 572 -27.10 11.22 0.60
N ALA A 573 -27.30 9.93 0.84
CA ALA A 573 -28.61 9.31 0.84
C ALA A 573 -28.71 8.19 1.87
N VAL A 574 -29.85 8.14 2.56
CA VAL A 574 -30.22 6.99 3.40
C VAL A 574 -30.90 5.95 2.50
N VAL A 575 -30.34 4.75 2.46
CA VAL A 575 -30.77 3.65 1.58
C VAL A 575 -31.27 2.46 2.41
N PRO A 576 -32.48 1.94 2.16
CA PRO A 576 -32.97 0.77 2.87
C PRO A 576 -32.31 -0.51 2.39
N ILE A 577 -32.02 -1.40 3.34
CA ILE A 577 -31.56 -2.77 3.08
C ILE A 577 -32.23 -3.75 4.05
N ARG A 578 -32.61 -4.93 3.56
CA ARG A 578 -33.16 -6.00 4.41
C ARG A 578 -32.04 -6.68 5.18
N HIS A 579 -32.30 -7.13 6.40
CA HIS A 579 -31.31 -7.74 7.30
C HIS A 579 -30.50 -8.90 6.68
N GLN A 580 -31.16 -9.78 5.94
CA GLN A 580 -30.49 -10.89 5.24
C GLN A 580 -29.42 -10.40 4.26
N PHE A 581 -29.69 -9.30 3.54
CA PHE A 581 -28.79 -8.76 2.53
C PHE A 581 -27.73 -7.83 3.12
N SER A 582 -28.01 -7.13 4.23
CA SER A 582 -27.00 -6.31 4.92
C SER A 582 -25.88 -7.17 5.50
N THR A 583 -26.24 -8.35 6.04
CA THR A 583 -25.26 -9.30 6.57
C THR A 583 -24.32 -9.81 5.47
N GLU A 584 -24.85 -10.14 4.30
CA GLU A 584 -24.07 -10.68 3.17
C GLU A 584 -23.32 -9.60 2.38
N LEU A 585 -23.88 -8.39 2.25
CA LEU A 585 -23.32 -7.34 1.39
C LEU A 585 -22.39 -6.40 2.15
N LEU A 586 -22.67 -6.12 3.43
CA LEU A 586 -21.94 -5.15 4.26
C LEU A 586 -21.05 -5.85 5.30
N VAL A 587 -21.23 -7.17 5.48
CA VAL A 587 -20.60 -7.96 6.54
C VAL A 587 -20.99 -7.42 7.93
N ALA A 588 -22.15 -6.76 8.06
CA ALA A 588 -22.50 -5.93 9.21
C ALA A 588 -22.86 -6.69 10.51
N SER A 589 -22.66 -8.01 10.57
CA SER A 589 -22.83 -8.80 11.77
C SER A 589 -21.51 -8.90 12.54
N THR A 590 -21.58 -8.77 13.86
CA THR A 590 -20.47 -9.07 14.78
C THR A 590 -20.36 -10.55 15.11
N GLN A 591 -21.39 -11.34 14.81
CA GLN A 591 -21.43 -12.77 15.06
C GLN A 591 -20.89 -13.53 13.83
N ARG A 592 -20.08 -14.58 14.07
CA ARG A 592 -19.61 -15.49 13.01
C ARG A 592 -20.81 -16.00 12.22
N ALA A 593 -20.74 -15.86 10.90
CA ALA A 593 -21.71 -16.47 10.02
C ALA A 593 -21.58 -18.00 10.15
N LEU A 594 -22.63 -18.67 10.63
CA LEU A 594 -22.73 -20.13 10.60
C LEU A 594 -22.87 -20.66 9.17
N PHE A 595 -23.21 -19.77 8.24
CA PHE A 595 -23.41 -20.06 6.83
C PHE A 595 -22.30 -19.41 5.99
N PRO A 596 -22.06 -19.95 4.78
CA PRO A 596 -21.05 -19.39 3.88
C PRO A 596 -21.37 -17.94 3.49
N VAL A 597 -20.32 -17.13 3.31
CA VAL A 597 -20.45 -15.70 2.97
C VAL A 597 -20.46 -15.55 1.45
N LEU A 598 -21.30 -14.67 0.92
CA LEU A 598 -21.34 -14.39 -0.52
C LEU A 598 -20.09 -13.62 -0.97
N GLU A 599 -19.65 -13.90 -2.20
CA GLU A 599 -18.48 -13.27 -2.81
C GLU A 599 -18.53 -11.73 -2.81
N ALA A 600 -19.73 -11.16 -2.94
CA ALA A 600 -19.97 -9.72 -2.94
C ALA A 600 -19.41 -9.01 -1.70
N ALA A 601 -19.37 -9.69 -0.54
CA ALA A 601 -18.81 -9.16 0.70
C ALA A 601 -17.34 -8.73 0.57
N PHE A 602 -16.58 -9.40 -0.30
CA PHE A 602 -15.13 -9.25 -0.39
C PHE A 602 -14.70 -8.42 -1.60
N ARG A 603 -15.64 -8.07 -2.47
CA ARG A 603 -15.36 -7.23 -3.66
C ARG A 603 -14.99 -5.82 -3.23
N GLY A 604 -13.95 -5.25 -3.84
CA GLY A 604 -13.55 -3.86 -3.59
C GLY A 604 -14.64 -2.85 -3.99
N ARG A 605 -15.34 -3.15 -5.09
CA ARG A 605 -16.58 -2.47 -5.49
C ARG A 605 -17.76 -3.43 -5.45
N ARG A 606 -18.78 -3.07 -4.67
CA ARG A 606 -20.01 -3.84 -4.43
C ARG A 606 -21.18 -3.21 -5.20
N ALA A 607 -22.22 -3.99 -5.46
CA ALA A 607 -23.38 -3.57 -6.24
C ALA A 607 -24.65 -3.57 -5.37
N TYR A 608 -25.30 -2.41 -5.31
CA TYR A 608 -26.63 -2.24 -4.74
C TYR A 608 -27.65 -2.07 -5.87
N PHE A 609 -28.71 -2.87 -5.84
CA PHE A 609 -29.77 -2.86 -6.85
C PHE A 609 -31.00 -2.12 -6.31
N CYS A 610 -31.57 -1.23 -7.11
CA CYS A 610 -32.72 -0.42 -6.72
C CYS A 610 -33.64 -0.15 -7.92
N SER A 611 -34.78 0.49 -7.67
CA SER A 611 -35.61 0.98 -8.76
C SER A 611 -34.88 2.11 -9.52
N PRO A 612 -35.02 2.22 -10.86
CA PRO A 612 -34.38 3.30 -11.63
C PRO A 612 -34.70 4.70 -11.11
N ARG A 613 -35.88 4.90 -10.52
CA ARG A 613 -36.31 6.18 -9.90
C ARG A 613 -35.47 6.56 -8.69
N ALA A 614 -34.94 5.60 -7.95
CA ALA A 614 -34.12 5.86 -6.77
C ALA A 614 -32.74 6.44 -7.14
N LEU A 615 -32.26 6.25 -8.37
CA LEU A 615 -30.94 6.71 -8.79
C LEU A 615 -30.78 8.24 -8.73
N SER A 616 -31.86 9.01 -8.81
CA SER A 616 -31.81 10.47 -8.66
C SER A 616 -31.33 10.91 -7.27
N ALA A 617 -31.48 10.05 -6.25
CA ALA A 617 -30.97 10.27 -4.90
C ALA A 617 -29.55 9.70 -4.69
N LEU A 618 -29.05 8.86 -5.60
CA LEU A 618 -27.85 8.03 -5.40
C LEU A 618 -26.70 8.41 -6.33
N SER A 619 -26.61 9.68 -6.72
CA SER A 619 -25.65 10.16 -7.72
C SER A 619 -24.20 9.76 -7.38
N PRO A 620 -23.33 9.53 -8.40
CA PRO A 620 -21.91 9.28 -8.17
C PRO A 620 -21.28 10.35 -7.27
N GLY A 621 -20.37 9.95 -6.39
CA GLY A 621 -19.73 10.81 -5.39
C GLY A 621 -20.53 11.02 -4.11
N SER A 622 -21.83 10.74 -4.09
CA SER A 622 -22.64 10.85 -2.88
C SER A 622 -22.32 9.75 -1.87
N LEU A 623 -22.59 10.02 -0.59
CA LEU A 623 -22.41 9.05 0.48
C LEU A 623 -23.69 8.24 0.73
N LEU A 624 -23.57 6.93 0.79
CA LEU A 624 -24.66 6.01 1.07
C LEU A 624 -24.68 5.68 2.56
N PHE A 625 -25.84 5.76 3.19
CA PHE A 625 -26.07 5.36 4.59
C PHE A 625 -27.08 4.22 4.63
N PHE A 626 -26.62 3.01 4.94
CA PHE A 626 -27.44 1.80 4.88
C PHE A 626 -28.31 1.67 6.13
N TYR A 627 -29.62 1.88 5.95
CA TYR A 627 -30.64 1.65 6.96
C TYR A 627 -31.14 0.21 6.90
N GLU A 628 -30.83 -0.58 7.92
CA GLU A 628 -31.28 -1.96 8.06
C GLU A 628 -32.74 -2.00 8.53
N SER A 629 -33.63 -2.55 7.71
CA SER A 629 -35.06 -2.56 8.00
C SER A 629 -35.41 -3.46 9.18
N LEU A 630 -36.35 -3.03 10.05
CA LEU A 630 -36.93 -3.87 11.11
C LEU A 630 -37.61 -5.15 10.58
N LYS A 631 -38.09 -5.11 9.32
CA LYS A 631 -38.69 -6.29 8.69
C LYS A 631 -37.65 -7.40 8.55
N GLY A 632 -38.00 -8.60 9.00
CA GLY A 632 -37.11 -9.77 8.93
C GLY A 632 -36.02 -9.77 10.00
N GLY A 633 -36.26 -9.16 11.17
CA GLY A 633 -35.36 -9.22 12.33
C GLY A 633 -34.18 -8.24 12.30
N GLY A 634 -34.22 -7.23 11.43
CA GLY A 634 -33.16 -6.21 11.37
C GLY A 634 -33.25 -5.17 12.50
N ARG A 635 -32.19 -4.38 12.65
CA ARG A 635 -31.99 -3.44 13.75
C ARG A 635 -32.87 -2.19 13.71
N GLY A 636 -33.43 -1.83 12.54
CA GLY A 636 -34.19 -0.58 12.40
C GLY A 636 -33.33 0.68 12.53
N ALA A 637 -32.10 0.60 12.03
CA ALA A 637 -31.07 1.60 12.25
C ALA A 637 -30.13 1.73 11.04
N VAL A 638 -29.47 2.88 10.91
CA VAL A 638 -28.30 3.00 10.03
C VAL A 638 -27.12 2.28 10.68
N ILE A 639 -26.52 1.35 9.93
CA ILE A 639 -25.51 0.41 10.44
C ILE A 639 -24.15 0.54 9.74
N ALA A 640 -24.12 1.18 8.57
CA ALA A 640 -22.91 1.36 7.78
C ALA A 640 -23.08 2.53 6.81
N CYS A 641 -21.97 3.08 6.36
CA CYS A 641 -21.92 3.98 5.22
C CYS A 641 -20.92 3.51 4.16
N ALA A 642 -21.05 4.06 2.96
CA ALA A 642 -20.19 3.77 1.82
C ALA A 642 -20.20 4.96 0.86
N ARG A 643 -19.36 4.90 -0.17
CA ARG A 643 -19.35 5.91 -1.23
C ARG A 643 -19.97 5.36 -2.51
N SER A 644 -20.87 6.13 -3.13
CA SER A 644 -21.38 5.85 -4.48
C SER A 644 -20.29 6.19 -5.52
N VAL A 645 -19.86 5.21 -6.30
CA VAL A 645 -18.81 5.36 -7.31
C VAL A 645 -19.40 5.53 -8.70
N GLU A 646 -20.33 4.65 -9.07
CA GLU A 646 -20.97 4.65 -10.38
C GLU A 646 -22.44 4.30 -10.25
N THR A 647 -23.28 4.92 -11.08
CA THR A 647 -24.69 4.57 -11.17
C THR A 647 -25.13 4.46 -12.62
N PHE A 648 -25.95 3.45 -12.91
CA PHE A 648 -26.47 3.24 -14.25
C PHE A 648 -27.73 2.37 -14.23
N VAL A 649 -28.50 2.44 -15.32
CA VAL A 649 -29.70 1.61 -15.53
C VAL A 649 -29.36 0.47 -16.48
N ARG A 650 -29.88 -0.73 -16.19
CA ARG A 650 -29.76 -1.90 -17.08
C ARG A 650 -31.08 -2.67 -17.17
N PRO A 651 -31.38 -3.29 -18.33
CA PRO A 651 -32.42 -4.30 -18.42
C PRO A 651 -32.09 -5.47 -17.49
N LYS A 652 -33.09 -6.00 -16.78
CA LYS A 652 -32.89 -7.14 -15.86
C LYS A 652 -32.32 -8.39 -16.54
N SER A 653 -32.68 -8.63 -17.80
CA SER A 653 -32.16 -9.73 -18.61
C SER A 653 -30.66 -9.59 -18.93
N ASN A 654 -30.14 -8.36 -18.91
CA ASN A 654 -28.80 -8.02 -19.40
C ASN A 654 -27.85 -7.61 -18.26
N VAL A 655 -28.21 -7.87 -17.00
CA VAL A 655 -27.28 -7.66 -15.88
C VAL A 655 -26.18 -8.70 -16.00
N GLN A 656 -25.02 -8.27 -16.47
CA GLN A 656 -23.85 -9.13 -16.70
C GLN A 656 -23.44 -9.86 -15.42
N THR A 657 -22.96 -11.10 -15.57
CA THR A 657 -22.49 -11.94 -14.45
C THR A 657 -21.47 -11.21 -13.57
N GLY A 658 -20.56 -10.41 -14.14
CA GLY A 658 -19.58 -9.63 -13.40
C GLY A 658 -20.22 -8.65 -12.39
N VAL A 659 -21.24 -7.90 -12.79
CA VAL A 659 -21.97 -6.99 -11.89
C VAL A 659 -22.79 -7.78 -10.86
N ARG A 660 -23.32 -8.95 -11.23
CA ARG A 660 -24.11 -9.80 -10.34
C ARG A 660 -23.27 -10.37 -9.20
N THR A 661 -22.04 -10.81 -9.47
CA THR A 661 -21.11 -11.29 -8.42
C THR A 661 -20.71 -10.22 -7.41
N ARG A 662 -20.95 -8.93 -7.73
CA ARG A 662 -20.71 -7.80 -6.81
C ARG A 662 -21.90 -7.49 -5.91
N GLY A 663 -23.06 -8.12 -6.12
CA GLY A 663 -24.25 -7.96 -5.28
C GLY A 663 -24.76 -9.30 -4.74
N VAL A 664 -25.81 -9.24 -3.93
CA VAL A 664 -26.32 -10.40 -3.15
C VAL A 664 -27.66 -10.94 -3.65
N LEU A 665 -28.20 -10.38 -4.74
CA LEU A 665 -29.53 -10.74 -5.22
C LEU A 665 -29.49 -11.80 -6.32
N ALA A 666 -30.33 -12.83 -6.17
CA ALA A 666 -30.60 -13.82 -7.20
C ALA A 666 -31.48 -13.25 -8.32
N ASN A 667 -31.54 -13.94 -9.48
CA ASN A 667 -32.32 -13.51 -10.64
C ASN A 667 -33.79 -13.22 -10.32
N HIS A 668 -34.46 -14.16 -9.65
CA HIS A 668 -35.87 -14.01 -9.28
C HIS A 668 -36.09 -12.84 -8.30
N GLN A 669 -35.10 -12.51 -7.47
CA GLN A 669 -35.18 -11.42 -6.50
C GLN A 669 -34.99 -10.04 -7.18
N LEU A 670 -34.25 -9.97 -8.30
CA LEU A 670 -34.17 -8.73 -9.09
C LEU A 670 -35.55 -8.32 -9.61
N ASP A 671 -36.42 -9.29 -9.89
CA ASP A 671 -37.79 -9.02 -10.32
C ASP A 671 -38.66 -8.39 -9.23
N GLU A 672 -38.38 -8.68 -7.97
CA GLU A 672 -39.11 -8.14 -6.82
C GLU A 672 -38.75 -6.68 -6.50
N ILE A 673 -37.58 -6.18 -6.93
CA ILE A 673 -37.11 -4.82 -6.62
C ILE A 673 -37.96 -3.75 -7.32
N SER A 674 -38.37 -4.05 -8.54
CA SER A 674 -38.89 -3.07 -9.49
C SER A 674 -39.87 -3.76 -10.42
N ARG A 675 -41.08 -3.20 -10.59
CA ARG A 675 -42.03 -3.65 -11.61
C ARG A 675 -41.57 -3.29 -13.04
N SER A 676 -40.55 -2.44 -13.18
CA SER A 676 -39.97 -2.10 -14.47
C SER A 676 -39.20 -3.29 -15.07
N ARG A 677 -39.04 -3.29 -16.40
CA ARG A 677 -38.10 -4.16 -17.11
C ARG A 677 -36.64 -3.83 -16.77
N ASP A 678 -36.41 -2.62 -16.28
CA ASP A 678 -35.10 -2.11 -15.91
C ASP A 678 -34.88 -2.09 -14.40
N VAL A 679 -33.61 -2.20 -14.03
CA VAL A 679 -33.11 -2.08 -12.67
C VAL A 679 -32.03 -1.01 -12.61
N GLY A 680 -32.03 -0.22 -11.53
CA GLY A 680 -30.97 0.71 -11.22
C GLY A 680 -29.85 -0.02 -10.48
N VAL A 681 -28.60 0.21 -10.90
CA VAL A 681 -27.40 -0.35 -10.29
C VAL A 681 -26.57 0.78 -9.74
N VAL A 682 -26.16 0.65 -8.47
CA VAL A 682 -25.23 1.54 -7.79
C VAL A 682 -24.00 0.73 -7.40
N LEU A 683 -22.86 1.04 -8.01
CA LEU A 683 -21.57 0.50 -7.57
C LEU A 683 -21.03 1.39 -6.46
N PHE A 684 -20.67 0.79 -5.34
CA PHE A 684 -20.18 1.48 -4.15
C PHE A 684 -18.94 0.79 -3.58
N ASP A 685 -18.12 1.56 -2.86
CA ASP A 685 -16.90 1.11 -2.21
C ASP A 685 -16.73 1.70 -0.80
N SER A 686 -15.59 1.43 -0.15
CA SER A 686 -15.21 1.96 1.16
C SER A 686 -16.30 1.83 2.22
N VAL A 687 -16.79 0.61 2.41
CA VAL A 687 -17.83 0.34 3.42
C VAL A 687 -17.24 0.49 4.83
N LEU A 688 -17.77 1.46 5.58
CA LEU A 688 -17.44 1.69 6.98
C LEU A 688 -18.66 1.36 7.86
N ARG A 689 -18.46 0.59 8.91
CA ARG A 689 -19.49 0.20 9.88
C ARG A 689 -19.63 1.25 10.97
N PHE A 690 -20.86 1.48 11.38
CA PHE A 690 -21.14 2.37 12.49
C PHE A 690 -20.85 1.64 13.80
N LYS A 691 -19.95 2.19 14.62
CA LYS A 691 -19.77 1.73 16.01
C LYS A 691 -21.06 1.90 16.81
N LYS A 692 -21.80 2.98 16.51
CA LYS A 692 -23.07 3.34 17.14
C LYS A 692 -24.17 3.39 16.08
N ALA A 693 -24.96 2.32 15.98
CA ALA A 693 -26.09 2.29 15.05
C ALA A 693 -27.09 3.41 15.39
N ILE A 694 -27.64 4.08 14.37
CA ILE A 694 -28.56 5.22 14.55
C ILE A 694 -29.98 4.78 14.21
N ASP A 695 -30.83 4.66 15.22
CA ASP A 695 -32.22 4.20 15.07
C ASP A 695 -33.10 5.19 14.29
N LEU A 696 -34.25 4.69 13.80
CA LEU A 696 -35.20 5.48 13.01
C LEU A 696 -35.75 6.71 13.75
N GLY A 697 -35.94 6.62 15.08
CA GLY A 697 -36.43 7.75 15.88
C GLY A 697 -35.45 8.91 15.85
N ARG A 698 -34.16 8.58 16.02
CA ARG A 698 -33.07 9.54 15.92
C ARG A 698 -32.89 10.10 14.51
N LEU A 699 -33.00 9.26 13.48
CA LEU A 699 -32.96 9.72 12.08
C LEU A 699 -34.04 10.77 11.80
N ARG A 700 -35.25 10.61 12.35
CA ARG A 700 -36.33 11.61 12.22
C ARG A 700 -36.00 12.91 12.93
N GLN A 701 -35.44 12.86 14.14
CA GLN A 701 -35.00 14.05 14.87
C GLN A 701 -33.93 14.85 14.10
N MET A 702 -33.07 14.16 13.35
CA MET A 702 -32.03 14.76 12.51
C MET A 702 -32.55 15.22 11.13
N GLY A 703 -33.83 15.00 10.82
CA GLY A 703 -34.43 15.25 9.51
C GLY A 703 -33.97 14.30 8.40
N CYS A 704 -33.20 13.27 8.75
CA CYS A 704 -32.67 12.25 7.84
C CYS A 704 -33.74 11.22 7.42
N ALA A 705 -34.88 11.17 8.11
CA ALA A 705 -36.03 10.36 7.76
C ALA A 705 -37.34 11.15 7.97
N ASP A 706 -38.39 10.83 7.21
CA ASP A 706 -39.74 11.40 7.34
C ASP A 706 -40.80 10.32 7.57
N GLY A 707 -42.08 10.66 7.38
CA GLY A 707 -43.20 9.72 7.49
C GLY A 707 -43.16 8.54 6.51
N SER A 708 -42.31 8.57 5.48
CA SER A 708 -42.11 7.44 4.56
C SER A 708 -41.25 6.32 5.15
N ASN A 709 -40.66 6.52 6.34
CA ASN A 709 -39.90 5.51 7.09
C ASN A 709 -38.79 4.82 6.29
N VAL A 710 -38.15 5.56 5.38
CA VAL A 710 -37.03 5.07 4.56
C VAL A 710 -37.45 3.85 3.71
N VAL A 711 -38.69 3.82 3.21
CA VAL A 711 -39.14 2.74 2.29
C VAL A 711 -38.38 2.76 0.96
N THR A 712 -37.91 3.94 0.54
CA THR A 712 -37.05 4.13 -0.64
C THR A 712 -35.86 5.00 -0.29
N ALA A 713 -34.87 5.07 -1.19
CA ALA A 713 -33.70 5.91 -1.01
C ALA A 713 -34.11 7.38 -0.84
N ARG A 714 -33.58 8.04 0.20
CA ARG A 714 -33.87 9.44 0.52
C ARG A 714 -32.58 10.24 0.50
N ARG A 715 -32.57 11.34 -0.25
CA ARG A 715 -31.45 12.28 -0.28
C ARG A 715 -31.38 13.07 1.04
N ILE A 716 -30.17 13.30 1.51
CA ILE A 716 -29.85 14.13 2.67
C ILE A 716 -28.75 15.14 2.30
N ASP A 717 -28.73 16.26 3.00
CA ASP A 717 -27.74 17.33 2.75
C ASP A 717 -26.42 17.10 3.50
N GLY A 718 -25.42 17.94 3.22
CA GLY A 718 -24.09 17.81 3.83
C GLY A 718 -24.06 18.01 5.35
N ARG A 719 -24.98 18.80 5.93
CA ARG A 719 -25.05 18.97 7.39
C ARG A 719 -25.56 17.68 8.05
N GLN A 720 -26.57 17.07 7.44
CA GLN A 720 -27.11 15.78 7.87
C GLN A 720 -26.08 14.66 7.75
N VAL A 721 -25.32 14.63 6.66
CA VAL A 721 -24.20 13.69 6.45
C VAL A 721 -23.17 13.79 7.59
N LEU A 722 -22.68 14.99 7.89
CA LEU A 722 -21.71 15.22 8.96
C LEU A 722 -22.27 14.80 10.33
N ALA A 723 -23.55 15.10 10.59
CA ALA A 723 -24.20 14.71 11.84
C ALA A 723 -24.32 13.17 11.98
N LEU A 724 -24.60 12.44 10.89
CA LEU A 724 -24.65 10.98 10.91
C LEU A 724 -23.27 10.36 11.16
N ILE A 725 -22.22 10.90 10.55
CA ILE A 725 -20.85 10.41 10.74
C ILE A 725 -20.37 10.68 12.17
N ALA A 726 -20.61 11.89 12.68
CA ALA A 726 -20.23 12.26 14.05
C ALA A 726 -20.92 11.38 15.11
N GLN A 727 -22.21 11.06 14.92
CA GLN A 727 -22.94 10.22 15.85
C GLN A 727 -22.65 8.72 15.68
N GLY A 728 -22.44 8.28 14.44
CA GLY A 728 -22.24 6.87 14.09
C GLY A 728 -20.82 6.34 14.32
N GLU A 729 -19.84 7.25 14.31
CA GLU A 729 -18.40 6.97 14.40
C GLU A 729 -17.96 5.84 13.45
N PRO A 730 -18.18 6.00 12.12
CA PRO A 730 -17.93 4.91 11.17
C PRO A 730 -16.45 4.59 11.01
N CYS A 731 -16.11 3.31 11.13
CA CYS A 731 -14.78 2.75 10.90
C CYS A 731 -14.89 1.42 10.16
N VAL A 732 -13.76 0.88 9.70
CA VAL A 732 -13.69 -0.42 9.02
C VAL A 732 -14.16 -1.59 9.88
#